data_AF-A0AAV8U739-F1
#
_entry.id   AF-A0AAV8U739-F1
#
_cell.length_a   1.000
_cell.length_b   1.000
_cell.length_c   1.000
_cell.angle_alpha   90.00
_cell.angle_beta   90.00
_cell.angle_gamma   90.00
#
_symmetry.space_group_name_H-M   'P 1'
#
loop_
_entity.id
_entity.type
_entity.pdbx_description
1 polymer ?
#
loop_
_entity_poly.entity_id
_entity_poly.type
_entity_poly.pdbx_seq_one_letter_code
_entity_poly.pdbx_strand_id
1 'polypeptide(L)'
;MVTSNLFHCKKHSWPSEDYVSRGTLQLFDSDSAAPPKHAWRRRLNSHANILKEFSVTFKEAMKMVRLGIRLWSYVREEKSYGRKAPIDPFTRGSCKPSASQGVPLGGMGSGSISRGFRGEFRQWQIVPGTREASPVMANQFSIFISRDGGNKRYASVLAPGQHEGLGKATDHGISSWGWNLSGQHSTYHALFPRAWTVYDGEPDPELKISCRQISPFIPHNYRDSSLPTAVFVYTLVNTGKERAKVSLLFTWANSIGGISSLSGDHVNEPFIGKDGVSGVLLHHKTAKGNPPVTFAVAACETQNVSVTVLPCFGLTEGSCVTARDIWGKMAQDGQFDRENFSCGPSMPSSPGDTICAAVSASAWVEPHGKCTVAFAVAWSSPKIRFLKGSSYYRRYTKFYGTSENAAQHLAHDALKNYKCWEEDIERWQDPILKDERLPEWYKFTLFNELYFLVAGGTVWIDSSLPETDVRNGFQKSTNGEATDVVETQVTCSGEAAKYETYGYDTVNGGPLDYDEEFHKSYSRKDGSVSSQENRNLSQPLDSFEVMGFLNEDDDVGRFLYLEGVEYMMWCTYDVHFYASFALLELFPKIELAIQRDFAKSVLSEDGRKVKFLAEGNVGIRKVRGAIPHDLGTHDPWNEMNAYNIHDTSNWKDLNPKFVLQVYRDFAATGDMSFGVDVWPAVRTAMEYMEQFDRDDDGLIENDGFPDQTYDTWTVHGVSAYCGCLWLAALQAAAAMAYQVGDKFFAELCKNKFVQAKSAFEEKLWNGSYFNYDSGSSSNSKSIQADQLAGQWYTASSGLLPLFDDFKIKSSLQKIYDFNVMKVRGGRIGAVNGMHPNGKVDETCMQSREIWTGVTYGVAASMILAGMEEQAFTTAEGIFTAGWSEEGYGYWFQSPEAWTIDGHFRSLIYMRPLSIWGMQWALSLPKAILEAPKINVMDRILLSPSTRFSLGETGVRKIVKKAKCLGTTALSCSC
;
A
#
# COMPACT_ATOMS: atom_id res chain seq x y z
N MET A 1 -7.88 27.46 -37.15
CA MET A 1 -8.76 26.29 -37.04
C MET A 1 -8.14 25.15 -37.81
N VAL A 2 -7.33 24.33 -37.14
CA VAL A 2 -6.95 22.99 -37.58
C VAL A 2 -7.24 22.14 -36.37
N THR A 3 -8.35 21.40 -36.42
CA THR A 3 -8.80 20.51 -35.36
C THR A 3 -7.76 19.41 -35.17
N SER A 4 -7.07 19.46 -34.04
CA SER A 4 -6.21 18.41 -33.53
C SER A 4 -7.05 17.17 -33.24
N ASN A 5 -6.97 16.17 -34.12
CA ASN A 5 -7.36 14.79 -33.79
C ASN A 5 -6.30 14.23 -32.82
N LEU A 6 -6.35 14.67 -31.57
CA LEU A 6 -5.60 14.06 -30.47
C LEU A 6 -6.35 12.77 -30.06
N PHE A 7 -5.59 11.69 -29.92
CA PHE A 7 -6.00 10.35 -29.47
C PHE A 7 -6.70 9.46 -30.51
N HIS A 8 -5.93 8.57 -31.15
CA HIS A 8 -6.45 7.22 -31.43
C HIS A 8 -6.51 6.44 -30.11
N CYS A 9 -7.30 6.91 -29.14
CA CYS A 9 -7.65 6.10 -27.98
C CYS A 9 -8.34 4.85 -28.53
N LYS A 10 -7.80 3.66 -28.21
CA LYS A 10 -8.53 2.42 -28.41
C LYS A 10 -9.84 2.56 -27.65
N LYS A 11 -10.94 2.84 -28.37
CA LYS A 11 -12.25 3.12 -27.77
C LYS A 11 -12.81 1.94 -26.97
N HIS A 12 -12.26 0.74 -27.19
CA HIS A 12 -12.65 -0.49 -26.54
C HIS A 12 -11.40 -1.26 -26.10
N SER A 13 -11.14 -1.30 -24.80
CA SER A 13 -10.07 -2.11 -24.20
C SER A 13 -10.43 -3.60 -24.08
N TRP A 14 -11.68 -3.93 -24.43
CA TRP A 14 -12.24 -5.27 -24.36
C TRP A 14 -13.00 -5.59 -25.66
N PRO A 15 -13.21 -6.87 -26.00
CA PRO A 15 -14.05 -7.27 -27.14
C PRO A 15 -15.45 -6.66 -27.05
N SER A 16 -16.10 -6.44 -28.19
CA SER A 16 -17.47 -5.92 -28.26
C SER A 16 -18.55 -6.92 -27.82
N GLU A 17 -18.17 -8.16 -27.47
CA GLU A 17 -19.10 -9.10 -26.88
C GLU A 17 -19.54 -8.60 -25.50
N ASP A 18 -20.84 -8.33 -25.36
CA ASP A 18 -21.41 -7.87 -24.11
C ASP A 18 -21.29 -9.00 -23.06
N TYR A 19 -20.35 -8.85 -22.12
CA TYR A 19 -20.14 -9.75 -20.96
C TYR A 19 -21.41 -9.93 -20.11
N VAL A 20 -22.30 -8.94 -20.13
CA VAL A 20 -23.62 -8.94 -19.50
C VAL A 20 -24.62 -8.45 -20.54
N SER A 21 -25.77 -9.12 -20.69
CA SER A 21 -26.76 -8.69 -21.67
C SER A 21 -27.30 -7.29 -21.34
N ARG A 22 -27.54 -6.47 -22.38
CA ARG A 22 -28.09 -5.11 -22.20
C ARG A 22 -29.42 -5.08 -21.44
N GLY A 23 -30.27 -6.08 -21.70
CA GLY A 23 -31.53 -6.23 -20.96
C GLY A 23 -31.29 -6.43 -19.47
N THR A 24 -30.31 -7.24 -19.08
CA THR A 24 -29.95 -7.44 -17.67
C THR A 24 -29.36 -6.16 -17.05
N LEU A 25 -28.52 -5.40 -17.76
CA LEU A 25 -28.01 -4.12 -17.27
C LEU A 25 -29.14 -3.10 -17.00
N GLN A 26 -30.10 -2.97 -17.92
CA GLN A 26 -31.25 -2.07 -17.76
C GLN A 26 -32.12 -2.42 -16.54
N LEU A 27 -32.21 -3.70 -16.18
CA LEU A 27 -32.93 -4.13 -14.96
C LEU A 27 -32.20 -3.72 -13.66
N PHE A 28 -30.92 -3.42 -13.73
CA PHE A 28 -30.09 -3.04 -12.60
C PHE A 28 -29.83 -1.54 -12.48
N ASP A 29 -29.94 -0.77 -13.57
CA ASP A 29 -29.61 0.66 -13.64
C ASP A 29 -30.33 1.53 -12.58
N SER A 30 -31.54 1.16 -12.16
CA SER A 30 -32.33 1.97 -11.22
C SER A 30 -31.78 2.02 -9.79
N ASP A 31 -30.91 1.09 -9.38
CA ASP A 31 -30.50 0.91 -7.97
C ASP A 31 -28.98 0.78 -7.78
N SER A 32 -28.18 1.33 -8.70
CA SER A 32 -26.71 1.19 -8.73
C SER A 32 -26.22 -0.27 -8.68
N ALA A 33 -27.09 -1.21 -9.04
CA ALA A 33 -26.80 -2.65 -9.05
C ALA A 33 -26.02 -3.05 -10.31
N ALA A 34 -26.02 -2.20 -11.33
CA ALA A 34 -25.24 -2.41 -12.55
C ALA A 34 -23.76 -2.13 -12.26
N PRO A 35 -22.83 -2.96 -12.77
CA PRO A 35 -21.41 -2.64 -12.68
C PRO A 35 -21.10 -1.35 -13.46
N PRO A 36 -20.15 -0.52 -12.99
CA PRO A 36 -19.69 0.65 -13.72
C PRO A 36 -19.21 0.28 -15.12
N LYS A 37 -19.49 1.14 -16.11
CA LYS A 37 -19.06 0.94 -17.50
C LYS A 37 -17.54 0.70 -17.62
N HIS A 38 -16.77 1.41 -16.81
CA HIS A 38 -15.31 1.38 -16.78
C HIS A 38 -14.78 0.44 -15.68
N ALA A 39 -15.37 -0.75 -15.52
CA ALA A 39 -14.85 -1.77 -14.61
C ALA A 39 -13.98 -2.79 -15.35
N TRP A 40 -12.93 -3.29 -14.68
CA TRP A 40 -12.23 -4.49 -15.14
C TRP A 40 -13.18 -5.68 -15.09
N ARG A 41 -13.13 -6.61 -16.05
CA ARG A 41 -14.13 -7.68 -16.16
C ARG A 41 -13.54 -9.04 -16.50
N ARG A 42 -14.15 -10.09 -15.95
CA ARG A 42 -13.76 -11.50 -16.18
C ARG A 42 -14.97 -12.42 -16.08
N ARG A 43 -15.10 -13.42 -16.97
CA ARG A 43 -16.10 -14.48 -16.78
C ARG A 43 -15.67 -15.37 -15.62
N LEU A 44 -16.63 -15.87 -14.85
CA LEU A 44 -16.33 -16.74 -13.71
C LEU A 44 -15.68 -18.06 -14.15
N ASN A 45 -15.99 -18.55 -15.34
CA ASN A 45 -15.36 -19.75 -15.89
C ASN A 45 -13.99 -19.51 -16.57
N SER A 46 -13.52 -18.25 -16.67
CA SER A 46 -12.21 -17.96 -17.26
C SER A 46 -11.11 -18.72 -16.54
N HIS A 47 -10.15 -19.28 -17.29
CA HIS A 47 -9.08 -20.09 -16.73
C HIS A 47 -8.15 -19.25 -15.83
N ALA A 48 -7.87 -19.77 -14.63
CA ALA A 48 -6.94 -19.16 -13.68
C ALA A 48 -5.55 -19.80 -13.85
N ASN A 49 -4.73 -19.22 -14.73
CA ASN A 49 -3.38 -19.70 -15.01
C ASN A 49 -2.54 -19.82 -13.73
N ILE A 50 -1.74 -20.89 -13.62
CA ILE A 50 -0.67 -20.96 -12.62
C ILE A 50 0.44 -20.01 -13.06
N LEU A 51 0.80 -19.07 -12.19
CA LEU A 51 1.83 -18.10 -12.46
C LEU A 51 3.21 -18.73 -12.33
N LYS A 52 4.12 -18.36 -13.24
CA LYS A 52 5.50 -18.85 -13.25
C LYS A 52 6.44 -17.81 -12.70
N GLU A 53 7.20 -18.18 -11.69
CA GLU A 53 8.30 -17.39 -11.15
C GLU A 53 9.50 -17.45 -12.10
N PHE A 54 10.28 -16.37 -12.19
CA PHE A 54 11.49 -16.34 -13.00
C PHE A 54 12.55 -17.30 -12.45
N SER A 55 13.43 -17.76 -13.33
CA SER A 55 14.57 -18.60 -12.96
C SER A 55 15.88 -17.85 -13.09
N VAL A 56 16.71 -18.03 -12.07
CA VAL A 56 18.12 -17.62 -12.11
C VAL A 56 18.85 -18.53 -13.10
N THR A 57 19.56 -17.94 -14.06
CA THR A 57 20.38 -18.68 -15.03
C THR A 57 21.57 -19.34 -14.33
N PHE A 58 22.15 -20.36 -14.95
CA PHE A 58 23.34 -21.04 -14.39
C PHE A 58 24.51 -20.07 -14.12
N LYS A 59 24.72 -19.09 -15.02
CA LYS A 59 25.79 -18.08 -14.87
C LYS A 59 25.54 -17.14 -13.69
N GLU A 60 24.30 -16.67 -13.52
CA GLU A 60 23.89 -15.86 -12.38
C GLU A 60 23.98 -16.66 -11.07
N ALA A 61 23.52 -17.92 -11.07
CA ALA A 61 23.61 -18.80 -9.91
C ALA A 61 25.07 -19.01 -9.48
N MET A 62 25.99 -19.24 -10.43
CA MET A 62 27.43 -19.34 -10.16
C MET A 62 28.02 -18.08 -9.53
N LYS A 63 27.59 -16.88 -9.98
CA LYS A 63 27.99 -15.61 -9.35
C LYS A 63 27.44 -15.46 -7.94
N MET A 64 26.23 -15.97 -7.69
CA MET A 64 25.53 -15.83 -6.40
C MET A 64 25.81 -16.94 -5.38
N VAL A 65 26.60 -17.98 -5.69
CA VAL A 65 26.81 -19.13 -4.77
C VAL A 65 27.21 -18.70 -3.36
N ARG A 66 28.14 -17.74 -3.24
CA ARG A 66 28.62 -17.25 -1.92
C ARG A 66 27.50 -16.58 -1.12
N LEU A 67 26.73 -15.70 -1.78
CA LEU A 67 25.54 -15.07 -1.20
C LEU A 67 24.50 -16.13 -0.83
N GLY A 68 24.22 -17.08 -1.72
CA GLY A 68 23.26 -18.16 -1.50
C GLY A 68 23.57 -19.02 -0.29
N ILE A 69 24.85 -19.39 -0.07
CA ILE A 69 25.27 -20.15 1.13
C ILE A 69 25.04 -19.33 2.41
N ARG A 70 25.41 -18.05 2.40
CA ARG A 70 25.25 -17.17 3.57
C ARG A 70 23.78 -16.88 3.86
N LEU A 71 22.99 -16.60 2.83
CA LEU A 71 21.55 -16.39 2.92
C LEU A 71 20.84 -17.64 3.43
N TRP A 72 21.23 -18.83 2.96
CA TRP A 72 20.69 -20.10 3.47
C TRP A 72 21.00 -20.30 4.95
N SER A 73 22.23 -20.00 5.37
CA SER A 73 22.61 -20.04 6.79
C SER A 73 21.77 -19.06 7.62
N TYR A 74 21.60 -17.83 7.14
CA TYR A 74 20.82 -16.79 7.80
C TYR A 74 19.33 -17.14 7.92
N VAL A 75 18.71 -17.66 6.86
CA VAL A 75 17.32 -18.13 6.88
C VAL A 75 17.13 -19.23 7.92
N ARG A 76 18.08 -20.16 8.05
CA ARG A 76 18.03 -21.23 9.06
C ARG A 76 18.19 -20.69 10.47
N GLU A 77 19.06 -19.71 10.66
CA GLU A 77 19.26 -19.01 11.93
C GLU A 77 17.98 -18.28 12.35
N GLU A 78 17.37 -17.46 11.49
CA GLU A 78 16.09 -16.79 11.77
C GLU A 78 14.98 -17.80 12.13
N LYS A 79 14.89 -18.90 11.38
CA LYS A 79 13.93 -19.98 11.65
C LYS A 79 14.16 -20.65 13.01
N SER A 80 15.41 -20.76 13.47
CA SER A 80 15.74 -21.31 14.80
C SER A 80 15.22 -20.43 15.94
N TYR A 81 15.08 -19.13 15.69
CA TYR A 81 14.44 -18.17 16.60
C TYR A 81 12.92 -18.07 16.43
N GLY A 82 12.31 -18.92 15.58
CA GLY A 82 10.88 -18.87 15.26
C GLY A 82 10.48 -17.67 14.39
N ARG A 83 11.46 -17.01 13.75
CA ARG A 83 11.28 -15.83 12.90
C ARG A 83 11.34 -16.21 11.42
N LYS A 84 10.87 -15.30 10.55
CA LYS A 84 11.02 -15.39 9.09
C LYS A 84 12.06 -14.38 8.65
N ALA A 85 13.04 -14.80 7.87
CA ALA A 85 13.98 -13.87 7.26
C ALA A 85 13.22 -12.87 6.35
N PRO A 86 13.68 -11.61 6.25
CA PRO A 86 13.06 -10.61 5.38
C PRO A 86 12.99 -11.06 3.91
N ILE A 87 14.01 -11.80 3.45
CA ILE A 87 14.10 -12.38 2.11
C ILE A 87 14.43 -13.87 2.27
N ASP A 88 13.56 -14.75 1.76
CA ASP A 88 13.75 -16.21 1.78
C ASP A 88 13.45 -16.82 0.40
N PRO A 89 14.47 -17.00 -0.46
CA PRO A 89 14.28 -17.62 -1.77
C PRO A 89 14.23 -19.15 -1.72
N PHE A 90 14.44 -19.77 -0.54
CA PHE A 90 14.54 -21.22 -0.39
C PHE A 90 13.23 -21.86 0.05
N THR A 91 12.40 -21.14 0.79
CA THR A 91 11.11 -21.62 1.26
C THR A 91 10.01 -21.21 0.28
N ARG A 92 9.58 -22.15 -0.57
CA ARG A 92 8.40 -21.94 -1.42
C ARG A 92 7.11 -22.17 -0.65
N GLY A 93 6.13 -21.30 -0.87
CA GLY A 93 4.78 -21.47 -0.33
C GLY A 93 4.15 -22.80 -0.79
N SER A 94 3.26 -23.36 0.04
CA SER A 94 2.57 -24.62 -0.23
C SER A 94 1.58 -24.52 -1.40
N CYS A 95 1.05 -23.33 -1.66
CA CYS A 95 0.12 -23.04 -2.75
C CYS A 95 0.84 -22.28 -3.87
N LYS A 96 0.76 -22.79 -5.12
CA LYS A 96 1.29 -22.07 -6.28
C LYS A 96 0.40 -20.86 -6.56
N PRO A 97 0.97 -19.67 -6.83
CA PRO A 97 0.17 -18.51 -7.17
C PRO A 97 -0.60 -18.75 -8.47
N SER A 98 -1.85 -18.31 -8.50
CA SER A 98 -2.73 -18.45 -9.66
C SER A 98 -3.40 -17.11 -9.99
N ALA A 99 -3.79 -16.95 -11.25
CA ALA A 99 -4.49 -15.79 -11.78
C ALA A 99 -5.97 -15.76 -11.36
N SER A 100 -6.26 -15.99 -10.07
CA SER A 100 -7.62 -16.11 -9.50
C SER A 100 -7.97 -15.00 -8.50
N GLN A 101 -7.08 -14.02 -8.32
CA GLN A 101 -7.27 -12.94 -7.36
C GLN A 101 -8.41 -11.99 -7.78
N GLY A 102 -8.87 -11.22 -6.81
CA GLY A 102 -9.89 -10.18 -6.98
C GLY A 102 -9.70 -9.10 -5.93
N VAL A 103 -10.64 -8.15 -5.88
CA VAL A 103 -10.61 -7.01 -4.96
C VAL A 103 -10.55 -7.49 -3.50
N PRO A 104 -9.58 -6.99 -2.70
CA PRO A 104 -9.49 -7.30 -1.28
C PRO A 104 -10.61 -6.63 -0.47
N LEU A 105 -10.91 -7.21 0.68
CA LEU A 105 -11.92 -6.78 1.63
C LEU A 105 -11.28 -6.03 2.80
N GLY A 106 -11.99 -5.01 3.28
CA GLY A 106 -11.63 -4.24 4.47
C GLY A 106 -10.89 -2.94 4.18
N GLY A 107 -10.77 -2.11 5.21
CA GLY A 107 -9.98 -0.88 5.19
C GLY A 107 -8.48 -1.13 5.38
N MET A 108 -7.69 -0.10 5.13
CA MET A 108 -6.24 -0.10 5.31
C MET A 108 -5.86 -0.36 6.76
N GLY A 109 -4.80 -1.15 6.98
CA GLY A 109 -4.26 -1.37 8.32
C GLY A 109 -5.13 -2.21 9.24
N SER A 110 -6.20 -2.82 8.72
CA SER A 110 -7.18 -3.60 9.46
C SER A 110 -6.96 -5.12 9.35
N GLY A 111 -5.98 -5.53 8.53
CA GLY A 111 -5.86 -6.88 7.99
C GLY A 111 -6.78 -7.07 6.78
N SER A 112 -6.44 -7.97 5.86
CA SER A 112 -7.18 -8.11 4.60
C SER A 112 -7.54 -9.55 4.26
N ILE A 113 -8.63 -9.69 3.51
CA ILE A 113 -9.09 -10.96 2.93
C ILE A 113 -9.38 -10.71 1.46
N SER A 114 -8.78 -11.45 0.53
CA SER A 114 -9.13 -11.32 -0.90
C SER A 114 -10.30 -12.21 -1.26
N ARG A 115 -11.21 -11.70 -2.08
CA ARG A 115 -12.22 -12.54 -2.74
C ARG A 115 -11.88 -12.66 -4.22
N GLY A 116 -11.56 -13.87 -4.65
CA GLY A 116 -11.21 -14.16 -6.04
C GLY A 116 -12.37 -13.89 -6.99
N PHE A 117 -12.08 -13.65 -8.27
CA PHE A 117 -13.13 -13.36 -9.27
C PHE A 117 -14.11 -14.52 -9.46
N ARG A 118 -13.74 -15.74 -9.04
CA ARG A 118 -14.58 -16.94 -9.07
C ARG A 118 -15.44 -17.10 -7.82
N GLY A 119 -15.29 -16.22 -6.82
CA GLY A 119 -16.13 -16.16 -5.63
C GLY A 119 -15.47 -16.67 -4.34
N GLU A 120 -14.28 -17.27 -4.41
CA GLU A 120 -13.59 -17.86 -3.26
C GLU A 120 -12.92 -16.82 -2.36
N PHE A 121 -13.02 -17.01 -1.04
CA PHE A 121 -12.28 -16.21 -0.06
C PHE A 121 -10.90 -16.82 0.18
N ARG A 122 -9.85 -16.05 -0.11
CA ARG A 122 -8.46 -16.51 -0.11
C ARG A 122 -7.52 -15.38 0.29
N GLN A 123 -6.23 -15.70 0.40
CA GLN A 123 -5.18 -14.71 0.65
C GLN A 123 -5.44 -13.87 1.91
N TRP A 124 -5.38 -14.55 3.04
CA TRP A 124 -5.64 -13.95 4.35
C TRP A 124 -4.37 -13.32 4.91
N GLN A 125 -4.49 -12.07 5.36
CA GLN A 125 -3.42 -11.29 5.98
C GLN A 125 -3.93 -10.56 7.24
N ILE A 126 -4.53 -11.32 8.16
CA ILE A 126 -5.06 -10.76 9.42
C ILE A 126 -3.93 -10.54 10.44
N VAL A 127 -2.98 -11.46 10.52
CA VAL A 127 -1.81 -11.35 11.39
C VAL A 127 -0.68 -10.66 10.61
N PRO A 128 -0.11 -9.54 11.10
CA PRO A 128 0.98 -8.86 10.42
C PRO A 128 2.13 -9.79 10.07
N GLY A 129 2.66 -9.62 8.87
CA GLY A 129 3.76 -10.45 8.37
C GLY A 129 3.37 -11.88 7.95
N THR A 130 2.11 -12.27 8.05
CA THR A 130 1.61 -13.60 7.67
C THR A 130 0.69 -13.51 6.46
N ARG A 131 0.83 -14.48 5.55
CA ARG A 131 0.00 -14.62 4.35
C ARG A 131 -0.42 -16.07 4.18
N GLU A 132 -1.73 -16.32 4.16
CA GLU A 132 -2.31 -17.62 3.84
C GLU A 132 -3.00 -17.56 2.47
N ALA A 133 -2.31 -18.01 1.42
CA ALA A 133 -2.74 -17.85 0.03
C ALA A 133 -3.88 -18.80 -0.41
N SER A 134 -4.06 -19.91 0.31
CA SER A 134 -5.06 -20.93 -0.01
C SER A 134 -6.48 -20.42 0.24
N PRO A 135 -7.46 -20.82 -0.61
CA PRO A 135 -8.86 -20.51 -0.37
C PRO A 135 -9.42 -21.31 0.81
N VAL A 136 -10.34 -20.70 1.56
CA VAL A 136 -11.15 -21.39 2.58
C VAL A 136 -12.48 -21.75 1.95
N MET A 137 -12.60 -22.99 1.45
CA MET A 137 -13.73 -23.38 0.60
C MET A 137 -15.08 -23.43 1.32
N ALA A 138 -15.10 -23.48 2.65
CA ALA A 138 -16.32 -23.38 3.46
C ALA A 138 -16.92 -21.96 3.44
N ASN A 139 -16.13 -20.94 3.09
CA ASN A 139 -16.59 -19.56 3.03
C ASN A 139 -17.21 -19.32 1.66
N GLN A 140 -18.54 -19.26 1.58
CA GLN A 140 -19.26 -19.18 0.31
C GLN A 140 -20.54 -18.38 0.44
N PHE A 141 -20.99 -17.86 -0.70
CA PHE A 141 -22.39 -17.55 -0.90
C PHE A 141 -23.06 -18.66 -1.70
N SER A 142 -24.24 -19.09 -1.27
CA SER A 142 -25.06 -20.06 -1.98
C SER A 142 -26.49 -19.54 -2.14
N ILE A 143 -27.19 -20.02 -3.16
CA ILE A 143 -28.56 -19.63 -3.47
C ILE A 143 -29.48 -20.85 -3.58
N PHE A 144 -30.69 -20.72 -3.05
CA PHE A 144 -31.76 -21.70 -3.12
C PHE A 144 -33.04 -21.01 -3.60
N ILE A 145 -33.67 -21.55 -4.63
CA ILE A 145 -34.81 -20.93 -5.31
C ILE A 145 -35.93 -21.96 -5.42
N SER A 146 -37.14 -21.57 -5.01
CA SER A 146 -38.38 -22.32 -5.23
C SER A 146 -39.43 -21.41 -5.83
N ARG A 147 -40.08 -21.82 -6.93
CA ARG A 147 -41.16 -21.07 -7.58
C ARG A 147 -42.55 -21.63 -7.26
N ASP A 148 -43.56 -20.77 -7.22
CA ASP A 148 -44.93 -21.11 -6.79
C ASP A 148 -45.69 -22.10 -7.71
N GLY A 149 -45.08 -22.58 -8.81
CA GLY A 149 -45.56 -23.72 -9.61
C GLY A 149 -45.10 -25.11 -9.12
N GLY A 150 -44.32 -25.21 -8.04
CA GLY A 150 -43.92 -26.46 -7.36
C GLY A 150 -42.91 -27.36 -8.10
N ASN A 151 -42.76 -27.21 -9.42
CA ASN A 151 -41.95 -28.09 -10.27
C ASN A 151 -40.52 -27.59 -10.55
N LYS A 152 -40.20 -26.33 -10.22
CA LYS A 152 -38.88 -25.73 -10.46
C LYS A 152 -38.19 -25.36 -9.14
N ARG A 153 -37.10 -26.06 -8.85
CA ARG A 153 -36.20 -25.75 -7.73
C ARG A 153 -34.77 -25.67 -8.24
N TYR A 154 -34.03 -24.68 -7.77
CA TYR A 154 -32.63 -24.50 -8.10
C TYR A 154 -31.83 -24.33 -6.81
N ALA A 155 -30.65 -24.93 -6.75
CA ALA A 155 -29.71 -24.76 -5.66
C ALA A 155 -28.30 -24.71 -6.24
N SER A 156 -27.52 -23.69 -5.87
CA SER A 156 -26.12 -23.62 -6.29
C SER A 156 -25.27 -22.82 -5.32
N VAL A 157 -24.04 -23.28 -5.09
CA VAL A 157 -22.97 -22.40 -4.63
C VAL A 157 -22.73 -21.38 -5.73
N LEU A 158 -22.57 -20.10 -5.37
CA LEU A 158 -22.38 -18.99 -6.30
C LEU A 158 -20.91 -18.84 -6.73
N ALA A 159 -20.28 -19.98 -7.00
CA ALA A 159 -18.91 -20.12 -7.47
C ALA A 159 -18.80 -21.35 -8.40
N PRO A 160 -17.97 -21.32 -9.46
CA PRO A 160 -17.85 -22.43 -10.40
C PRO A 160 -17.25 -23.68 -9.73
N GLY A 161 -17.80 -24.87 -9.98
CA GLY A 161 -17.38 -26.12 -9.32
C GLY A 161 -15.98 -26.67 -9.65
N GLN A 162 -15.06 -25.86 -10.19
CA GLN A 162 -13.70 -26.24 -10.60
C GLN A 162 -12.64 -25.50 -9.77
N HIS A 163 -12.70 -25.63 -8.44
CA HIS A 163 -11.70 -25.07 -7.54
C HIS A 163 -10.64 -26.11 -7.13
N GLU A 164 -9.42 -25.64 -6.89
CA GLU A 164 -8.37 -26.50 -6.32
C GLU A 164 -8.78 -27.00 -4.93
N GLY A 165 -8.84 -28.32 -4.75
CA GLY A 165 -9.12 -28.94 -3.45
C GLY A 165 -10.52 -29.55 -3.32
N LEU A 166 -11.46 -29.11 -4.14
CA LEU A 166 -12.81 -29.67 -4.18
C LEU A 166 -12.79 -31.12 -4.72
N GLY A 167 -13.47 -32.04 -4.03
CA GLY A 167 -13.54 -33.47 -4.37
C GLY A 167 -12.28 -34.29 -4.05
N LYS A 168 -11.27 -33.71 -3.38
CA LYS A 168 -10.09 -34.46 -2.90
C LYS A 168 -10.39 -35.15 -1.55
N ALA A 169 -9.53 -36.07 -1.11
CA ALA A 169 -9.67 -36.74 0.19
C ALA A 169 -9.67 -35.79 1.41
N THR A 170 -9.22 -34.54 1.24
CA THR A 170 -9.25 -33.45 2.23
C THR A 170 -10.55 -32.63 2.18
N ASP A 171 -11.47 -32.95 1.28
CA ASP A 171 -12.78 -32.31 1.17
C ASP A 171 -13.70 -32.89 2.24
N HIS A 172 -13.68 -32.24 3.40
CA HIS A 172 -14.46 -32.57 4.59
C HIS A 172 -15.95 -32.19 4.37
N GLY A 173 -16.64 -32.90 3.47
CA GLY A 173 -18.08 -32.81 3.27
C GLY A 173 -18.59 -31.64 2.40
N ILE A 174 -17.76 -30.67 2.02
CA ILE A 174 -18.16 -29.50 1.19
C ILE A 174 -18.46 -29.90 -0.26
N SER A 175 -17.84 -30.98 -0.74
CA SER A 175 -18.19 -31.65 -2.01
C SER A 175 -19.66 -32.06 -2.10
N SER A 176 -20.36 -32.20 -0.97
CA SER A 176 -21.80 -32.52 -0.97
C SER A 176 -22.70 -31.34 -1.37
N TRP A 177 -22.15 -30.12 -1.41
CA TRP A 177 -22.89 -28.94 -1.86
C TRP A 177 -23.12 -28.96 -3.38
N GLY A 178 -24.15 -28.25 -3.82
CA GLY A 178 -24.48 -28.12 -5.24
C GLY A 178 -23.58 -27.11 -5.93
N TRP A 179 -22.46 -27.55 -6.48
CA TRP A 179 -21.53 -26.72 -7.26
C TRP A 179 -21.98 -26.58 -8.73
N ASN A 180 -23.21 -26.13 -8.94
CA ASN A 180 -23.93 -26.22 -10.21
C ASN A 180 -23.70 -25.01 -11.15
N LEU A 181 -22.91 -24.03 -10.73
CA LEU A 181 -22.66 -22.81 -11.51
C LEU A 181 -21.66 -23.09 -12.63
N SER A 182 -22.06 -22.89 -13.90
CA SER A 182 -21.15 -23.04 -15.05
C SER A 182 -20.13 -21.89 -15.09
N GLY A 183 -20.56 -20.68 -14.75
CA GLY A 183 -19.76 -19.45 -14.82
C GLY A 183 -19.67 -18.85 -16.23
N GLN A 184 -20.33 -19.45 -17.23
CA GLN A 184 -20.33 -18.97 -18.62
C GLN A 184 -21.18 -17.70 -18.79
N HIS A 185 -22.30 -17.61 -18.07
CA HIS A 185 -23.19 -16.45 -18.06
C HIS A 185 -23.07 -15.62 -16.78
N SER A 186 -21.93 -15.77 -16.09
CA SER A 186 -21.64 -15.04 -14.86
C SER A 186 -20.33 -14.27 -15.01
N THR A 187 -20.33 -13.00 -14.61
CA THR A 187 -19.18 -12.11 -14.80
C THR A 187 -18.85 -11.34 -13.53
N TYR A 188 -17.55 -11.30 -13.23
CA TYR A 188 -16.97 -10.48 -12.18
C TYR A 188 -16.50 -9.17 -12.78
N HIS A 189 -16.78 -8.07 -12.10
CA HIS A 189 -16.37 -6.73 -12.44
C HIS A 189 -15.66 -6.10 -11.24
N ALA A 190 -14.60 -5.35 -11.47
CA ALA A 190 -13.82 -4.71 -10.41
C ALA A 190 -13.44 -3.27 -10.73
N LEU A 191 -13.69 -2.44 -9.74
CA LEU A 191 -13.25 -1.06 -9.68
C LEU A 191 -13.01 -0.74 -8.20
N PHE A 192 -11.81 -1.08 -7.72
CA PHE A 192 -11.42 -0.95 -6.32
C PHE A 192 -11.86 0.41 -5.73
N PRO A 193 -12.48 0.44 -4.54
CA PRO A 193 -12.60 -0.65 -3.56
C PRO A 193 -13.86 -1.52 -3.71
N ARG A 194 -14.56 -1.42 -4.85
CA ARG A 194 -15.80 -2.15 -5.12
C ARG A 194 -15.60 -3.24 -6.16
N ALA A 195 -16.42 -4.27 -6.06
CA ALA A 195 -16.54 -5.30 -7.08
C ALA A 195 -18.00 -5.71 -7.26
N TRP A 196 -18.33 -6.25 -8.43
CA TRP A 196 -19.65 -6.77 -8.75
C TRP A 196 -19.52 -8.19 -9.29
N THR A 197 -20.41 -9.08 -8.91
CA THR A 197 -20.60 -10.35 -9.60
C THR A 197 -22.03 -10.40 -10.14
N VAL A 198 -22.16 -10.42 -11.46
CA VAL A 198 -23.45 -10.54 -12.15
C VAL A 198 -23.64 -11.99 -12.57
N TYR A 199 -24.77 -12.57 -12.18
CA TYR A 199 -25.22 -13.90 -12.62
C TYR A 199 -26.45 -13.70 -13.53
N ASP A 200 -26.24 -13.85 -14.84
CA ASP A 200 -27.24 -13.57 -15.87
C ASP A 200 -28.02 -14.85 -16.23
N GLY A 201 -28.96 -15.25 -15.37
CA GLY A 201 -29.77 -16.46 -15.58
C GLY A 201 -29.13 -17.76 -15.08
N GLU A 202 -28.21 -17.68 -14.10
CA GLU A 202 -27.62 -18.84 -13.43
C GLU A 202 -27.81 -18.72 -11.90
N PRO A 203 -28.26 -19.78 -11.19
CA PRO A 203 -28.68 -21.09 -11.71
C PRO A 203 -30.11 -21.13 -12.28
N ASP A 204 -30.93 -20.11 -12.03
CA ASP A 204 -32.31 -20.00 -12.55
C ASP A 204 -32.34 -19.06 -13.77
N PRO A 205 -32.71 -19.53 -14.98
CA PRO A 205 -32.79 -18.71 -16.19
C PRO A 205 -33.69 -17.47 -16.08
N GLU A 206 -34.71 -17.53 -15.21
CA GLU A 206 -35.71 -16.49 -15.00
C GLU A 206 -35.37 -15.55 -13.82
N LEU A 207 -34.15 -15.63 -13.27
CA LEU A 207 -33.65 -14.77 -12.19
C LEU A 207 -32.34 -14.10 -12.59
N LYS A 208 -32.27 -12.77 -12.44
CA LYS A 208 -31.04 -11.98 -12.63
C LYS A 208 -30.51 -11.54 -11.27
N ILE A 209 -29.23 -11.74 -11.03
CA ILE A 209 -28.60 -11.47 -9.74
C ILE A 209 -27.39 -10.56 -9.95
N SER A 210 -27.30 -9.50 -9.15
CA SER A 210 -26.08 -8.71 -9.00
C SER A 210 -25.64 -8.71 -7.54
N CYS A 211 -24.41 -9.14 -7.28
CA CYS A 211 -23.77 -9.05 -5.96
C CYS A 211 -22.77 -7.91 -5.98
N ARG A 212 -23.00 -6.86 -5.18
CA ARG A 212 -22.05 -5.78 -4.96
C ARG A 212 -21.23 -6.06 -3.72
N GLN A 213 -19.91 -6.05 -3.85
CA GLN A 213 -18.94 -6.12 -2.77
C GLN A 213 -18.42 -4.71 -2.50
N ILE A 214 -18.57 -4.21 -1.29
CA ILE A 214 -18.17 -2.85 -0.89
C ILE A 214 -17.27 -2.93 0.33
N SER A 215 -16.08 -2.30 0.24
CA SER A 215 -15.20 -2.06 1.39
C SER A 215 -15.03 -0.56 1.60
N PRO A 216 -14.87 -0.09 2.85
CA PRO A 216 -14.69 1.32 3.13
C PRO A 216 -13.24 1.72 2.80
N PHE A 217 -13.05 2.33 1.63
CA PHE A 217 -11.82 3.01 1.24
C PHE A 217 -12.23 4.32 0.56
N ILE A 218 -12.06 5.41 1.28
CA ILE A 218 -12.57 6.73 0.92
C ILE A 218 -11.42 7.72 1.17
N PRO A 219 -10.80 8.27 0.11
CA PRO A 219 -9.72 9.26 0.23
C PRO A 219 -10.08 10.37 1.22
N HIS A 220 -9.11 10.81 2.02
CA HIS A 220 -9.24 11.78 3.11
C HIS A 220 -10.20 11.42 4.27
N ASN A 221 -10.90 10.28 4.23
CA ASN A 221 -11.65 9.75 5.39
C ASN A 221 -10.79 8.72 6.12
N TYR A 222 -10.07 9.19 7.16
CA TYR A 222 -9.13 8.37 7.93
C TYR A 222 -9.80 7.44 8.96
N ARG A 223 -11.11 7.60 9.18
CA ARG A 223 -11.89 6.71 10.07
C ARG A 223 -12.35 5.49 9.29
N ASP A 224 -13.20 5.70 8.29
CA ASP A 224 -13.86 4.62 7.58
C ASP A 224 -12.86 3.78 6.79
N SER A 225 -11.85 4.43 6.21
CA SER A 225 -10.76 3.75 5.51
C SER A 225 -9.89 2.85 6.39
N SER A 226 -10.11 2.82 7.71
CA SER A 226 -9.42 1.93 8.65
C SER A 226 -10.25 0.71 9.08
N LEU A 227 -11.52 0.61 8.68
CA LEU A 227 -12.46 -0.33 9.29
C LEU A 227 -12.33 -1.77 8.73
N PRO A 228 -12.23 -2.80 9.59
CA PRO A 228 -12.15 -4.21 9.18
C PRO A 228 -13.52 -4.80 8.84
N THR A 229 -14.14 -4.31 7.77
CA THR A 229 -15.46 -4.78 7.34
C THR A 229 -15.68 -4.66 5.84
N ALA A 230 -16.57 -5.51 5.31
CA ALA A 230 -17.08 -5.42 3.95
C ALA A 230 -18.56 -5.83 3.90
N VAL A 231 -19.27 -5.28 2.92
CA VAL A 231 -20.70 -5.52 2.69
C VAL A 231 -20.91 -6.19 1.34
N PHE A 232 -21.83 -7.16 1.30
CA PHE A 232 -22.29 -7.86 0.11
C PHE A 232 -23.78 -7.58 -0.11
N VAL A 233 -24.10 -6.80 -1.14
CA VAL A 233 -25.48 -6.41 -1.47
C VAL A 233 -25.95 -7.16 -2.70
N TYR A 234 -26.86 -8.10 -2.49
CA TYR A 234 -27.50 -8.86 -3.54
C TYR A 234 -28.76 -8.16 -4.02
N THR A 235 -28.83 -7.92 -5.33
CA THR A 235 -30.02 -7.43 -6.02
C THR A 235 -30.57 -8.55 -6.86
N LEU A 236 -31.81 -8.95 -6.58
CA LEU A 236 -32.53 -10.05 -7.21
C LEU A 236 -33.65 -9.48 -8.07
N VAL A 237 -33.66 -9.82 -9.36
CA VAL A 237 -34.72 -9.41 -10.30
C VAL A 237 -35.35 -10.64 -10.91
N ASN A 238 -36.62 -10.87 -10.62
CA ASN A 238 -37.38 -12.00 -11.17
C ASN A 238 -37.98 -11.61 -12.51
N THR A 239 -37.49 -12.19 -13.60
CA THR A 239 -38.04 -11.94 -14.94
C THR A 239 -39.12 -12.96 -15.34
N GLY A 240 -39.36 -13.96 -14.49
CA GLY A 240 -40.34 -15.02 -14.71
C GLY A 240 -41.77 -14.59 -14.35
N LYS A 241 -42.73 -15.43 -14.73
CA LYS A 241 -44.18 -15.23 -14.48
C LYS A 241 -44.63 -15.70 -13.10
N GLU A 242 -43.83 -16.53 -12.43
CA GLU A 242 -44.12 -17.08 -11.12
C GLU A 242 -43.32 -16.34 -10.05
N ARG A 243 -43.93 -16.16 -8.88
CA ARG A 243 -43.24 -15.69 -7.68
C ARG A 243 -42.14 -16.69 -7.30
N ALA A 244 -40.99 -16.17 -6.86
CA ALA A 244 -39.85 -16.98 -6.46
C ALA A 244 -39.51 -16.73 -4.98
N LYS A 245 -39.47 -17.77 -4.16
CA LYS A 245 -38.82 -17.75 -2.84
C LYS A 245 -37.33 -17.94 -3.09
N VAL A 246 -36.54 -16.91 -2.81
CA VAL A 246 -35.08 -16.90 -2.96
C VAL A 246 -34.45 -16.84 -1.58
N SER A 247 -33.59 -17.80 -1.29
CA SER A 247 -32.84 -17.87 -0.02
C SER A 247 -31.35 -17.80 -0.34
N LEU A 248 -30.70 -16.75 0.16
CA LEU A 248 -29.25 -16.61 0.08
C LEU A 248 -28.64 -17.11 1.39
N LEU A 249 -27.55 -17.86 1.28
CA LEU A 249 -26.83 -18.44 2.40
C LEU A 249 -25.40 -17.92 2.37
N PHE A 250 -24.95 -17.31 3.46
CA PHE A 250 -23.57 -16.91 3.68
C PHE A 250 -22.95 -17.83 4.74
N THR A 251 -21.98 -18.64 4.34
CA THR A 251 -21.25 -19.56 5.24
C THR A 251 -19.84 -19.02 5.53
N TRP A 252 -19.36 -19.26 6.75
CA TRP A 252 -18.03 -18.81 7.17
C TRP A 252 -17.40 -19.79 8.15
N ALA A 253 -16.17 -20.22 7.90
CA ALA A 253 -15.39 -21.01 8.83
C ALA A 253 -14.80 -20.12 9.92
N ASN A 254 -14.73 -20.63 11.15
CA ASN A 254 -13.99 -20.00 12.23
C ASN A 254 -12.48 -20.20 11.99
N SER A 255 -11.92 -19.39 11.08
CA SER A 255 -10.57 -19.53 10.52
C SER A 255 -10.03 -18.18 10.08
N ILE A 256 -8.72 -17.99 10.22
CA ILE A 256 -7.97 -16.90 9.59
C ILE A 256 -7.15 -17.39 8.38
N GLY A 257 -7.53 -18.53 7.80
CA GLY A 257 -6.85 -19.16 6.66
C GLY A 257 -5.88 -20.28 7.06
N GLY A 258 -5.33 -20.97 6.06
CA GLY A 258 -4.37 -22.06 6.26
C GLY A 258 -4.93 -23.18 7.14
N ILE A 259 -4.15 -23.61 8.14
CA ILE A 259 -4.54 -24.63 9.12
C ILE A 259 -5.09 -24.04 10.43
N SER A 260 -5.36 -22.73 10.47
CA SER A 260 -5.70 -22.04 11.72
C SER A 260 -6.98 -22.58 12.37
N SER A 261 -7.95 -23.05 11.60
CA SER A 261 -9.18 -23.62 12.14
C SER A 261 -8.98 -24.93 12.91
N LEU A 262 -7.81 -25.58 12.78
CA LEU A 262 -7.53 -26.87 13.41
C LEU A 262 -6.92 -26.72 14.80
N SER A 263 -6.68 -25.51 15.30
CA SER A 263 -6.02 -25.33 16.61
C SER A 263 -6.90 -25.66 17.81
N GLY A 264 -8.22 -25.73 17.63
CA GLY A 264 -9.18 -25.96 18.72
C GLY A 264 -9.52 -24.70 19.51
N ASP A 265 -10.42 -24.84 20.48
CA ASP A 265 -10.97 -23.80 21.35
C ASP A 265 -11.68 -22.66 20.61
N HIS A 266 -12.22 -22.93 19.42
CA HIS A 266 -13.02 -21.95 18.67
C HIS A 266 -14.48 -22.00 19.12
N VAL A 267 -15.12 -20.84 19.24
CA VAL A 267 -16.53 -20.73 19.69
C VAL A 267 -17.30 -19.87 18.71
N ASN A 268 -18.53 -20.26 18.39
CA ASN A 268 -19.46 -19.45 17.62
C ASN A 268 -20.67 -19.07 18.49
N GLU A 269 -21.15 -17.83 18.39
CA GLU A 269 -22.27 -17.33 19.18
C GLU A 269 -23.27 -16.57 18.31
N PRO A 270 -24.56 -16.95 18.28
CA PRO A 270 -25.57 -16.22 17.53
C PRO A 270 -25.95 -14.92 18.24
N PHE A 271 -26.35 -13.90 17.48
CA PHE A 271 -26.85 -12.66 18.05
C PHE A 271 -28.03 -12.09 17.24
N ILE A 272 -28.90 -11.38 17.97
CA ILE A 272 -29.88 -10.46 17.40
C ILE A 272 -29.44 -9.05 17.81
N GLY A 273 -29.01 -8.26 16.82
CA GLY A 273 -28.57 -6.89 17.02
C GLY A 273 -29.71 -5.89 16.89
N LYS A 274 -29.36 -4.61 16.95
CA LYS A 274 -30.31 -3.50 16.73
C LYS A 274 -30.67 -3.39 15.24
N ASP A 275 -31.79 -2.71 14.98
CA ASP A 275 -32.23 -2.32 13.64
C ASP A 275 -32.31 -3.48 12.63
N GLY A 276 -32.68 -4.68 13.11
CA GLY A 276 -32.83 -5.88 12.28
C GLY A 276 -31.52 -6.53 11.84
N VAL A 277 -30.35 -6.13 12.36
CA VAL A 277 -29.08 -6.79 12.04
C VAL A 277 -28.88 -8.00 12.93
N SER A 278 -28.87 -9.20 12.34
CA SER A 278 -28.73 -10.46 13.06
C SER A 278 -27.67 -11.34 12.40
N GLY A 279 -26.99 -12.17 13.19
CA GLY A 279 -25.84 -12.91 12.69
C GLY A 279 -25.21 -13.87 13.70
N VAL A 280 -23.96 -14.22 13.43
CA VAL A 280 -23.14 -15.10 14.28
C VAL A 280 -21.76 -14.48 14.46
N LEU A 281 -21.30 -14.42 15.70
CA LEU A 281 -19.91 -14.14 16.08
C LEU A 281 -19.10 -15.43 16.02
N LEU A 282 -17.89 -15.39 15.47
CA LEU A 282 -16.95 -16.51 15.44
C LEU A 282 -15.68 -16.08 16.18
N HIS A 283 -15.54 -16.53 17.42
CA HIS A 283 -14.40 -16.27 18.29
C HIS A 283 -13.27 -17.23 17.94
N HIS A 284 -12.26 -16.72 17.24
CA HIS A 284 -11.11 -17.46 16.77
C HIS A 284 -9.92 -17.29 17.72
N LYS A 285 -9.52 -18.39 18.35
CA LYS A 285 -8.32 -18.46 19.19
C LYS A 285 -7.10 -18.72 18.33
N THR A 286 -6.28 -17.70 18.09
CA THR A 286 -5.08 -17.86 17.27
C THR A 286 -3.98 -18.62 18.00
N ALA A 287 -3.20 -19.41 17.25
CA ALA A 287 -2.06 -20.16 17.78
C ALA A 287 -0.81 -19.29 18.04
N LYS A 288 0.21 -19.89 18.66
CA LYS A 288 1.56 -19.29 18.89
C LYS A 288 1.52 -17.98 19.69
N GLY A 289 0.50 -17.82 20.53
CA GLY A 289 0.29 -16.65 21.38
C GLY A 289 -0.17 -15.39 20.65
N ASN A 290 -0.54 -15.48 19.36
CA ASN A 290 -1.07 -14.32 18.65
C ASN A 290 -2.38 -13.84 19.31
N PRO A 291 -2.74 -12.56 19.13
CA PRO A 291 -4.02 -12.05 19.64
C PRO A 291 -5.22 -12.71 18.96
N PRO A 292 -6.31 -13.02 19.69
CA PRO A 292 -7.51 -13.62 19.12
C PRO A 292 -8.17 -12.70 18.09
N VAL A 293 -8.99 -13.31 17.23
CA VAL A 293 -9.77 -12.61 16.21
C VAL A 293 -11.23 -12.99 16.38
N THR A 294 -12.13 -12.02 16.37
CA THR A 294 -13.58 -12.30 16.36
C THR A 294 -14.15 -11.86 15.03
N PHE A 295 -14.75 -12.78 14.28
CA PHE A 295 -15.53 -12.43 13.08
C PHE A 295 -16.98 -12.18 13.45
N ALA A 296 -17.66 -11.31 12.71
CA ALA A 296 -19.11 -11.22 12.67
C ALA A 296 -19.56 -11.42 11.23
N VAL A 297 -20.41 -12.43 11.00
CA VAL A 297 -21.16 -12.56 9.76
C VAL A 297 -22.62 -12.27 10.04
N ALA A 298 -23.22 -11.35 9.28
CA ALA A 298 -24.54 -10.82 9.59
C ALA A 298 -25.33 -10.51 8.33
N ALA A 299 -26.65 -10.42 8.48
CA ALA A 299 -27.58 -9.93 7.47
C ALA A 299 -28.59 -8.96 8.10
N CYS A 300 -29.20 -8.11 7.27
CA CYS A 300 -30.24 -7.18 7.71
C CYS A 300 -31.64 -7.75 7.40
N GLU A 301 -32.42 -8.05 8.46
CA GLU A 301 -33.85 -8.34 8.39
C GLU A 301 -34.60 -7.05 7.98
N THR A 302 -35.55 -7.19 7.05
CA THR A 302 -36.42 -6.10 6.59
C THR A 302 -37.85 -6.62 6.45
N GLN A 303 -38.80 -5.77 6.09
CA GLN A 303 -40.20 -6.22 5.87
C GLN A 303 -40.32 -7.36 4.84
N ASN A 304 -39.41 -7.42 3.86
CA ASN A 304 -39.43 -8.40 2.77
C ASN A 304 -38.35 -9.48 2.88
N VAL A 305 -37.47 -9.39 3.89
CA VAL A 305 -36.31 -10.28 4.06
C VAL A 305 -36.32 -10.84 5.47
N SER A 306 -36.45 -12.15 5.60
CA SER A 306 -36.36 -12.88 6.86
C SER A 306 -34.95 -13.44 7.05
N VAL A 307 -34.36 -13.25 8.23
CA VAL A 307 -33.01 -13.72 8.57
C VAL A 307 -33.07 -14.87 9.58
N THR A 308 -32.33 -15.95 9.30
CA THR A 308 -32.16 -17.10 10.20
C THR A 308 -30.70 -17.52 10.24
N VAL A 309 -30.25 -18.17 11.31
CA VAL A 309 -28.84 -18.54 11.48
C VAL A 309 -28.69 -20.00 11.86
N LEU A 310 -27.54 -20.58 11.52
CA LEU A 310 -27.02 -21.81 12.08
C LEU A 310 -25.69 -21.48 12.77
N PRO A 311 -25.64 -21.45 14.12
CA PRO A 311 -24.47 -20.97 14.86
C PRO A 311 -23.24 -21.85 14.64
N CYS A 312 -23.43 -23.16 14.55
CA CYS A 312 -22.34 -24.11 14.43
C CYS A 312 -22.72 -25.30 13.55
N PHE A 313 -21.87 -25.59 12.56
CA PHE A 313 -21.83 -26.87 11.85
C PHE A 313 -20.37 -27.26 11.62
N GLY A 314 -20.11 -28.56 11.54
CA GLY A 314 -18.76 -29.08 11.29
C GLY A 314 -18.59 -29.65 9.89
N LEU A 315 -17.32 -29.82 9.51
CA LEU A 315 -16.93 -30.38 8.22
C LEU A 315 -16.69 -31.90 8.29
N THR A 316 -16.52 -32.47 9.48
CA THR A 316 -16.29 -33.91 9.67
C THR A 316 -17.60 -34.67 9.90
N GLU A 317 -17.69 -35.93 9.47
CA GLU A 317 -18.90 -36.76 9.64
C GLU A 317 -19.26 -37.03 11.12
N GLY A 318 -18.35 -36.81 12.06
CA GLY A 318 -18.61 -36.93 13.50
C GLY A 318 -19.27 -35.70 14.15
N SER A 319 -19.52 -34.64 13.37
CA SER A 319 -20.15 -33.40 13.86
C SER A 319 -21.66 -33.57 14.08
N CYS A 320 -22.24 -32.86 15.06
CA CYS A 320 -23.68 -32.94 15.34
C CYS A 320 -24.55 -32.46 14.17
N VAL A 321 -24.08 -31.44 13.45
CA VAL A 321 -24.63 -30.96 12.17
C VAL A 321 -23.48 -30.88 11.19
N THR A 322 -23.58 -31.58 10.07
CA THR A 322 -22.52 -31.64 9.05
C THR A 322 -22.79 -30.68 7.89
N ALA A 323 -21.76 -30.35 7.11
CA ALA A 323 -21.88 -29.59 5.86
C ALA A 323 -22.96 -30.15 4.90
N ARG A 324 -23.16 -31.48 4.88
CA ARG A 324 -24.18 -32.17 4.08
C ARG A 324 -25.60 -31.89 4.58
N ASP A 325 -25.78 -31.91 5.90
CA ASP A 325 -27.08 -31.68 6.53
C ASP A 325 -27.58 -30.25 6.30
N ILE A 326 -26.67 -29.26 6.37
CA ILE A 326 -27.01 -27.85 6.08
C ILE A 326 -27.52 -27.72 4.65
N TRP A 327 -26.86 -28.37 3.69
CA TRP A 327 -27.25 -28.28 2.28
C TRP A 327 -28.63 -28.89 2.05
N GLY A 328 -28.91 -30.05 2.66
CA GLY A 328 -30.22 -30.69 2.64
C GLY A 328 -31.32 -29.80 3.24
N LYS A 329 -31.10 -29.28 4.45
CA LYS A 329 -32.03 -28.37 5.15
C LYS A 329 -32.33 -27.12 4.32
N MET A 330 -31.31 -26.49 3.75
CA MET A 330 -31.47 -25.30 2.93
C MET A 330 -32.16 -25.58 1.59
N ALA A 331 -31.88 -26.71 0.94
CA ALA A 331 -32.56 -27.12 -0.28
C ALA A 331 -34.05 -27.44 -0.07
N GLN A 332 -34.43 -27.87 1.14
CA GLN A 332 -35.80 -28.18 1.51
C GLN A 332 -36.57 -26.94 1.98
N ASP A 333 -36.02 -26.21 2.94
CA ASP A 333 -36.75 -25.17 3.70
C ASP A 333 -36.35 -23.74 3.29
N GLY A 334 -35.11 -23.57 2.81
CA GLY A 334 -34.51 -22.26 2.52
C GLY A 334 -34.14 -21.44 3.76
N GLN A 335 -34.33 -21.97 4.97
CA GLN A 335 -34.11 -21.25 6.22
C GLN A 335 -33.79 -22.20 7.37
N PHE A 336 -33.27 -21.66 8.47
CA PHE A 336 -33.04 -22.39 9.72
C PHE A 336 -34.13 -22.07 10.76
N ASP A 337 -34.12 -22.83 11.86
CA ASP A 337 -35.07 -22.66 12.96
C ASP A 337 -34.72 -21.36 13.74
N ARG A 338 -35.74 -20.55 14.12
CA ARG A 338 -35.48 -19.26 14.79
C ARG A 338 -34.94 -19.43 16.21
N GLU A 339 -35.21 -20.58 16.83
CA GLU A 339 -34.72 -20.97 18.15
C GLU A 339 -33.19 -21.00 18.23
N ASN A 340 -32.52 -21.11 17.08
CA ASN A 340 -31.05 -21.05 17.00
C ASN A 340 -30.46 -19.76 17.56
N PHE A 341 -31.20 -18.65 17.56
CA PHE A 341 -30.75 -17.41 18.20
C PHE A 341 -30.67 -17.51 19.73
N SER A 342 -31.37 -18.47 20.33
CA SER A 342 -31.42 -18.67 21.78
C SER A 342 -30.46 -19.76 22.27
N CYS A 343 -29.66 -20.37 21.39
CA CYS A 343 -28.76 -21.47 21.75
C CYS A 343 -27.53 -21.04 22.57
N GLY A 344 -27.22 -19.74 22.63
CA GLY A 344 -26.00 -19.24 23.26
C GLY A 344 -24.72 -19.66 22.52
N PRO A 345 -23.54 -19.47 23.14
CA PRO A 345 -22.26 -19.89 22.56
C PRO A 345 -22.19 -21.40 22.34
N SER A 346 -21.59 -21.81 21.22
CA SER A 346 -21.30 -23.21 20.95
C SER A 346 -20.29 -23.77 21.94
N MET A 347 -20.24 -25.11 22.05
CA MET A 347 -19.10 -25.75 22.70
C MET A 347 -17.80 -25.38 21.97
N PRO A 348 -16.67 -25.21 22.68
CA PRO A 348 -15.38 -25.00 22.05
C PRO A 348 -14.99 -26.15 21.12
N SER A 349 -14.42 -25.85 19.95
CA SER A 349 -13.97 -26.88 19.01
C SER A 349 -12.81 -27.70 19.55
N SER A 350 -12.75 -28.99 19.19
CA SER A 350 -11.59 -29.83 19.49
C SER A 350 -10.43 -29.51 18.54
N PRO A 351 -9.16 -29.72 18.95
CA PRO A 351 -8.03 -29.69 18.03
C PRO A 351 -8.24 -30.67 16.86
N GLY A 352 -8.01 -30.20 15.63
CA GLY A 352 -8.26 -30.96 14.40
C GLY A 352 -9.66 -30.78 13.80
N ASP A 353 -10.62 -30.23 14.55
CA ASP A 353 -11.97 -29.97 14.05
C ASP A 353 -12.12 -28.53 13.56
N THR A 354 -12.74 -28.36 12.39
CA THR A 354 -13.16 -27.04 11.87
C THR A 354 -14.66 -26.86 12.07
N ILE A 355 -15.03 -25.82 12.80
CA ILE A 355 -16.42 -25.36 12.95
C ILE A 355 -16.69 -24.15 12.08
N CYS A 356 -17.92 -24.05 11.59
CA CYS A 356 -18.40 -23.01 10.70
C CYS A 356 -19.75 -22.46 11.19
N ALA A 357 -20.10 -21.26 10.73
CA ALA A 357 -21.41 -20.64 10.95
C ALA A 357 -22.09 -20.36 9.61
N ALA A 358 -23.42 -20.24 9.63
CA ALA A 358 -24.19 -19.85 8.46
C ALA A 358 -25.26 -18.81 8.80
N VAL A 359 -25.42 -17.82 7.93
CA VAL A 359 -26.50 -16.83 7.98
C VAL A 359 -27.31 -16.96 6.70
N SER A 360 -28.61 -17.19 6.83
CA SER A 360 -29.55 -17.24 5.71
C SER A 360 -30.44 -16.02 5.71
N ALA A 361 -30.62 -15.41 4.54
CA ALA A 361 -31.60 -14.37 4.29
C ALA A 361 -32.54 -14.80 3.15
N SER A 362 -33.82 -14.89 3.47
CA SER A 362 -34.88 -15.37 2.58
C SER A 362 -35.84 -14.25 2.22
N ALA A 363 -36.18 -14.15 0.93
CA ALA A 363 -37.14 -13.20 0.43
C ALA A 363 -38.04 -13.81 -0.64
N TRP A 364 -39.25 -13.27 -0.77
CA TRP A 364 -40.11 -13.54 -1.90
C TRP A 364 -39.94 -12.44 -2.95
N VAL A 365 -39.72 -12.84 -4.19
CA VAL A 365 -39.58 -11.93 -5.34
C VAL A 365 -40.77 -12.14 -6.27
N GLU A 366 -41.65 -11.14 -6.32
CA GLU A 366 -42.83 -11.16 -7.19
C GLU A 366 -42.46 -11.29 -8.67
N PRO A 367 -43.37 -11.77 -9.54
CA PRO A 367 -43.16 -11.72 -10.99
C PRO A 367 -42.81 -10.30 -11.45
N HIS A 368 -41.73 -10.15 -12.22
CA HIS A 368 -41.19 -8.84 -12.63
C HIS A 368 -40.79 -7.91 -11.47
N GLY A 369 -40.75 -8.44 -10.25
CA GLY A 369 -40.37 -7.74 -9.03
C GLY A 369 -38.86 -7.75 -8.79
N LYS A 370 -38.46 -6.93 -7.83
CA LYS A 370 -37.07 -6.74 -7.39
C LYS A 370 -36.97 -6.82 -5.88
N CYS A 371 -35.89 -7.40 -5.37
CA CYS A 371 -35.59 -7.46 -3.95
C CYS A 371 -34.09 -7.25 -3.71
N THR A 372 -33.74 -6.63 -2.58
CA THR A 372 -32.36 -6.44 -2.16
C THR A 372 -32.11 -7.10 -0.82
N VAL A 373 -31.01 -7.85 -0.72
CA VAL A 373 -30.57 -8.56 0.47
C VAL A 373 -29.13 -8.15 0.77
N ALA A 374 -28.83 -7.72 1.98
CA ALA A 374 -27.49 -7.27 2.36
C ALA A 374 -26.90 -8.15 3.46
N PHE A 375 -25.66 -8.57 3.25
CA PHE A 375 -24.81 -9.28 4.22
C PHE A 375 -23.59 -8.45 4.56
N ALA A 376 -23.02 -8.63 5.74
CA ALA A 376 -21.73 -8.08 6.09
C ALA A 376 -20.83 -9.15 6.71
N VAL A 377 -19.53 -8.95 6.50
CA VAL A 377 -18.48 -9.59 7.28
C VAL A 377 -17.66 -8.49 7.95
N ALA A 378 -17.37 -8.66 9.24
CA ALA A 378 -16.45 -7.80 9.98
C ALA A 378 -15.49 -8.67 10.79
N TRP A 379 -14.29 -8.17 11.11
CA TRP A 379 -13.34 -8.86 11.97
C TRP A 379 -12.70 -7.92 12.98
N SER A 380 -12.88 -8.22 14.26
CA SER A 380 -12.18 -7.54 15.35
C SER A 380 -10.88 -8.28 15.65
N SER A 381 -9.76 -7.67 15.30
CA SER A 381 -8.40 -8.05 15.72
C SER A 381 -7.70 -6.81 16.28
N PRO A 382 -7.99 -6.40 17.53
CA PRO A 382 -7.65 -5.07 18.02
C PRO A 382 -6.15 -4.90 18.27
N LYS A 383 -5.50 -5.94 18.80
CA LYS A 383 -4.08 -5.93 19.14
C LYS A 383 -3.26 -6.54 18.01
N ILE A 384 -2.22 -5.83 17.59
CA ILE A 384 -1.12 -6.32 16.79
C ILE A 384 0.00 -6.72 17.74
N ARG A 385 0.68 -7.83 17.44
CA ARG A 385 1.90 -8.23 18.13
C ARG A 385 2.97 -8.58 17.09
N PHE A 386 4.09 -7.87 17.13
CA PHE A 386 5.27 -8.21 16.35
C PHE A 386 6.14 -9.23 17.09
N LEU A 387 6.98 -9.97 16.33
CA LEU A 387 7.69 -11.15 16.85
C LEU A 387 8.71 -10.84 17.95
N LYS A 388 9.26 -9.61 18.02
CA LYS A 388 10.19 -9.18 19.07
C LYS A 388 9.51 -8.50 20.27
N GLY A 389 8.17 -8.53 20.35
CA GLY A 389 7.42 -8.23 21.58
C GLY A 389 6.57 -6.96 21.52
N SER A 390 6.90 -6.01 20.64
CA SER A 390 6.13 -4.77 20.49
C SER A 390 4.69 -5.07 20.10
N SER A 391 3.76 -4.51 20.87
CA SER A 391 2.33 -4.66 20.64
C SER A 391 1.67 -3.31 20.53
N TYR A 392 0.72 -3.20 19.61
CA TYR A 392 0.03 -1.95 19.30
C TYR A 392 -1.45 -2.22 19.06
N TYR A 393 -2.28 -1.19 19.22
CA TYR A 393 -3.68 -1.28 18.81
C TYR A 393 -3.86 -0.79 17.38
N ARG A 394 -4.68 -1.50 16.60
CA ARG A 394 -5.06 -1.07 15.24
C ARG A 394 -5.87 0.22 15.31
N ARG A 395 -5.73 1.09 14.31
CA ARG A 395 -6.37 2.42 14.26
C ARG A 395 -7.88 2.39 14.47
N TYR A 396 -8.60 1.39 13.94
CA TYR A 396 -10.06 1.31 14.10
C TYR A 396 -10.51 1.21 15.57
N THR A 397 -9.64 0.75 16.48
CA THR A 397 -9.94 0.64 17.91
C THR A 397 -10.16 2.00 18.57
N LYS A 398 -9.65 3.09 17.99
CA LYS A 398 -9.98 4.48 18.42
C LYS A 398 -11.49 4.75 18.34
N PHE A 399 -12.20 4.07 17.43
CA PHE A 399 -13.63 4.29 17.17
C PHE A 399 -14.53 3.20 17.74
N TYR A 400 -14.03 1.96 17.84
CA TYR A 400 -14.83 0.78 18.26
C TYR A 400 -14.34 0.12 19.55
N GLY A 401 -13.25 0.59 20.15
CA GLY A 401 -12.61 -0.01 21.30
C GLY A 401 -11.95 -1.36 20.98
N THR A 402 -11.67 -2.13 22.03
CA THR A 402 -10.93 -3.40 21.96
C THR A 402 -11.77 -4.63 22.34
N SER A 403 -13.08 -4.44 22.53
CA SER A 403 -14.01 -5.52 22.89
C SER A 403 -14.12 -6.58 21.79
N GLU A 404 -14.31 -7.84 22.18
CA GLU A 404 -14.63 -8.93 21.24
C GLU A 404 -15.94 -8.67 20.48
N ASN A 405 -16.89 -7.96 21.10
CA ASN A 405 -18.16 -7.56 20.50
C ASN A 405 -18.03 -6.41 19.48
N ALA A 406 -16.84 -5.82 19.33
CA ALA A 406 -16.61 -4.78 18.33
C ALA A 406 -16.93 -5.27 16.90
N ALA A 407 -16.72 -6.56 16.61
CA ALA A 407 -17.07 -7.15 15.31
C ALA A 407 -18.57 -7.03 15.00
N GLN A 408 -19.43 -7.21 16.01
CA GLN A 408 -20.88 -7.04 15.88
C GLN A 408 -21.24 -5.60 15.52
N HIS A 409 -20.66 -4.63 16.24
CA HIS A 409 -20.91 -3.20 15.99
C HIS A 409 -20.40 -2.76 14.61
N LEU A 410 -19.22 -3.25 14.19
CA LEU A 410 -18.68 -3.01 12.86
C LEU A 410 -19.60 -3.56 11.76
N ALA A 411 -20.09 -4.79 11.89
CA ALA A 411 -21.01 -5.39 10.93
C ALA A 411 -22.35 -4.64 10.88
N HIS A 412 -22.86 -4.20 12.03
CA HIS A 412 -24.05 -3.35 12.12
C HIS A 412 -23.84 -2.04 11.36
N ASP A 413 -22.81 -1.28 11.69
CA ASP A 413 -22.55 0.03 11.10
C ASP A 413 -22.27 -0.08 9.59
N ALA A 414 -21.58 -1.13 9.15
CA ALA A 414 -21.38 -1.40 7.74
C ALA A 414 -22.71 -1.59 6.99
N LEU A 415 -23.63 -2.40 7.53
CA LEU A 415 -24.95 -2.63 6.94
C LEU A 415 -25.82 -1.37 6.92
N LYS A 416 -25.57 -0.39 7.79
CA LYS A 416 -26.31 0.88 7.82
C LYS A 416 -25.69 1.96 6.94
N ASN A 417 -24.36 1.96 6.77
CA ASN A 417 -23.64 3.07 6.14
C ASN A 417 -23.11 2.77 4.73
N TYR A 418 -23.17 1.53 4.23
CA TYR A 418 -22.56 1.18 2.93
C TYR A 418 -23.05 2.04 1.76
N LYS A 419 -24.30 2.53 1.79
CA LYS A 419 -24.84 3.41 0.73
C LYS A 419 -24.09 4.75 0.70
N CYS A 420 -23.83 5.34 1.86
CA CYS A 420 -23.03 6.55 1.97
C CYS A 420 -21.60 6.30 1.47
N TRP A 421 -21.02 5.14 1.80
CA TRP A 421 -19.70 4.76 1.28
C TRP A 421 -19.70 4.66 -0.24
N GLU A 422 -20.72 4.06 -0.85
CA GLU A 422 -20.82 3.99 -2.30
C GLU A 422 -20.90 5.37 -2.95
N GLU A 423 -21.74 6.26 -2.43
CA GLU A 423 -21.85 7.64 -2.91
C GLU A 423 -20.53 8.40 -2.80
N ASP A 424 -19.82 8.26 -1.67
CA ASP A 424 -18.52 8.88 -1.47
C ASP A 424 -17.47 8.29 -2.41
N ILE A 425 -17.48 6.96 -2.61
CA ILE A 425 -16.58 6.27 -3.54
C ILE A 425 -16.80 6.75 -4.98
N GLU A 426 -18.05 6.82 -5.42
CA GLU A 426 -18.39 7.31 -6.76
C GLU A 426 -17.94 8.75 -6.94
N ARG A 427 -18.17 9.60 -5.93
CA ARG A 427 -17.84 11.02 -6.00
C ARG A 427 -16.36 11.28 -6.29
N TRP A 428 -15.44 10.51 -5.69
CA TRP A 428 -14.00 10.71 -5.92
C TRP A 428 -13.50 10.00 -7.19
N GLN A 429 -14.15 8.92 -7.62
CA GLN A 429 -13.77 8.22 -8.86
C GLN A 429 -14.26 8.95 -10.12
N ASP A 430 -15.45 9.55 -10.05
CA ASP A 430 -16.16 10.14 -11.19
C ASP A 430 -15.36 11.16 -12.03
N PRO A 431 -14.58 12.09 -11.44
CA PRO A 431 -13.79 13.03 -12.22
C PRO A 431 -12.82 12.37 -13.20
N ILE A 432 -12.20 11.26 -12.81
CA ILE A 432 -11.28 10.49 -13.65
C ILE A 432 -12.05 9.58 -14.61
N LEU A 433 -13.10 8.90 -14.11
CA LEU A 433 -13.90 7.99 -14.93
C LEU A 433 -14.60 8.70 -16.09
N LYS A 434 -15.06 9.94 -15.88
CA LYS A 434 -15.79 10.74 -16.88
C LYS A 434 -14.86 11.52 -17.81
N ASP A 435 -13.54 11.54 -17.57
CA ASP A 435 -12.60 12.21 -18.46
C ASP A 435 -12.45 11.42 -19.78
N GLU A 436 -13.01 11.93 -20.87
CA GLU A 436 -12.97 11.27 -22.19
C GLU A 436 -11.58 11.28 -22.83
N ARG A 437 -10.64 12.09 -22.34
CA ARG A 437 -9.26 12.13 -22.82
C ARG A 437 -8.47 10.90 -22.39
N LEU A 438 -8.87 10.26 -21.28
CA LEU A 438 -8.17 9.12 -20.71
C LEU A 438 -8.64 7.81 -21.36
N PRO A 439 -7.71 6.90 -21.74
CA PRO A 439 -8.09 5.61 -22.30
C PRO A 439 -8.79 4.73 -21.27
N GLU A 440 -9.70 3.86 -21.74
CA GLU A 440 -10.53 3.02 -20.89
C GLU A 440 -9.69 2.10 -19.98
N TRP A 441 -8.63 1.49 -20.52
CA TRP A 441 -7.73 0.62 -19.76
C TRP A 441 -7.08 1.33 -18.57
N TYR A 442 -6.69 2.59 -18.76
CA TYR A 442 -5.97 3.36 -17.75
C TYR A 442 -6.86 3.61 -16.53
N LYS A 443 -8.11 4.00 -16.77
CA LYS A 443 -9.08 4.33 -15.71
C LYS A 443 -9.22 3.21 -14.70
N PHE A 444 -9.55 1.99 -15.15
CA PHE A 444 -9.75 0.89 -14.21
C PHE A 444 -8.44 0.30 -13.68
N THR A 445 -7.33 0.35 -14.43
CA THR A 445 -6.03 -0.09 -13.89
C THR A 445 -5.55 0.85 -12.78
N LEU A 446 -5.68 2.17 -12.96
CA LEU A 446 -5.33 3.19 -11.95
C LEU A 446 -6.01 2.91 -10.61
N PHE A 447 -7.33 2.72 -10.62
CA PHE A 447 -8.07 2.42 -9.39
C PHE A 447 -7.75 1.02 -8.86
N ASN A 448 -7.69 0.00 -9.72
CA ASN A 448 -7.48 -1.37 -9.25
C ASN A 448 -6.07 -1.63 -8.68
N GLU A 449 -5.03 -0.89 -9.07
CA GLU A 449 -3.69 -0.97 -8.45
C GLU A 449 -3.70 -0.52 -6.97
N LEU A 450 -4.66 0.32 -6.54
CA LEU A 450 -4.82 0.71 -5.13
C LEU A 450 -5.15 -0.45 -4.19
N TYR A 451 -5.50 -1.62 -4.73
CA TYR A 451 -5.70 -2.84 -3.92
C TYR A 451 -4.52 -3.10 -2.97
N PHE A 452 -3.30 -2.69 -3.35
CA PHE A 452 -2.11 -2.87 -2.55
C PHE A 452 -2.16 -2.14 -1.19
N LEU A 453 -2.84 -1.00 -1.09
CA LEU A 453 -2.99 -0.28 0.19
C LEU A 453 -3.83 -1.06 1.23
N VAL A 454 -4.52 -2.11 0.78
CA VAL A 454 -5.25 -3.05 1.65
C VAL A 454 -4.52 -4.41 1.71
N ALA A 455 -4.17 -4.99 0.57
CA ALA A 455 -3.59 -6.34 0.47
C ALA A 455 -2.05 -6.42 0.59
N GLY A 456 -1.37 -5.28 0.70
CA GLY A 456 0.09 -5.14 0.85
C GLY A 456 0.57 -5.31 2.29
N GLY A 457 -0.14 -6.10 3.10
CA GLY A 457 0.21 -6.36 4.50
C GLY A 457 0.06 -5.17 5.43
N THR A 458 -0.81 -4.20 5.12
CA THR A 458 -0.82 -2.90 5.79
C THR A 458 -1.12 -3.01 7.29
N VAL A 459 -0.43 -2.19 8.07
CA VAL A 459 -0.60 -2.02 9.52
C VAL A 459 -0.79 -0.54 9.78
N TRP A 460 -1.88 -0.20 10.45
CA TRP A 460 -2.17 1.18 10.85
C TRP A 460 -2.50 1.18 12.33
N ILE A 461 -1.68 1.88 13.10
CA ILE A 461 -1.80 1.96 14.56
C ILE A 461 -2.09 3.39 14.97
N ASP A 462 -2.70 3.54 16.15
CA ASP A 462 -2.80 4.85 16.77
C ASP A 462 -1.47 5.27 17.41
N SER A 463 -1.23 6.57 17.56
CA SER A 463 0.07 7.12 18.01
C SER A 463 0.34 6.95 19.51
N SER A 464 -0.67 6.62 20.31
CA SER A 464 -0.50 6.34 21.74
C SER A 464 0.39 5.10 21.93
N LEU A 465 1.53 5.29 22.61
CA LEU A 465 2.52 4.26 22.91
C LEU A 465 1.90 3.01 23.59
N PRO A 466 2.55 1.82 23.49
CA PRO A 466 2.06 0.60 24.12
C PRO A 466 1.89 0.76 25.63
N GLU A 467 0.82 0.20 26.20
CA GLU A 467 0.75 -0.04 27.64
C GLU A 467 1.93 -0.93 28.05
N THR A 468 2.80 -0.43 28.94
CA THR A 468 3.68 -1.29 29.73
C THR A 468 2.80 -2.15 30.64
N ASP A 469 2.84 -3.48 30.46
CA ASP A 469 2.25 -4.47 31.36
C ASP A 469 2.93 -4.40 32.75
N VAL A 470 2.56 -3.40 33.56
CA VAL A 470 2.87 -3.35 34.99
C VAL A 470 1.73 -3.99 35.73
N ARG A 471 1.61 -5.32 35.64
CA ARG A 471 0.87 -6.14 36.61
C ARG A 471 1.24 -7.63 36.47
N ASN A 472 2.16 -8.02 37.36
CA ASN A 472 2.42 -9.37 37.91
C ASN A 472 3.86 -9.87 37.70
N GLY A 473 4.68 -9.68 38.74
CA GLY A 473 6.03 -10.22 38.80
C GLY A 473 6.68 -10.13 40.19
N PHE A 474 5.92 -10.15 41.29
CA PHE A 474 6.46 -10.40 42.62
C PHE A 474 5.82 -11.67 43.20
N GLN A 475 6.26 -12.82 42.71
CA GLN A 475 6.23 -14.05 43.47
C GLN A 475 7.64 -14.58 43.58
N LYS A 476 8.26 -14.35 44.75
CA LYS A 476 9.49 -15.00 45.18
C LYS A 476 9.23 -16.51 45.22
N SER A 477 9.85 -17.26 44.31
CA SER A 477 10.10 -18.69 44.50
C SER A 477 11.47 -18.87 45.14
N THR A 478 11.48 -19.20 46.42
CA THR A 478 12.60 -19.82 47.11
C THR A 478 12.84 -21.22 46.56
N ASN A 479 14.08 -21.51 46.13
CA ASN A 479 14.86 -22.70 46.49
C ASN A 479 16.20 -22.64 45.77
N GLY A 480 17.27 -22.73 46.54
CA GLY A 480 18.64 -22.67 46.04
C GLY A 480 19.19 -24.03 45.65
N GLU A 481 20.32 -24.00 44.94
CA GLU A 481 21.45 -24.90 45.16
C GLU A 481 22.72 -24.26 44.57
N ALA A 482 23.83 -24.51 45.25
CA ALA A 482 25.08 -23.75 45.23
C ALA A 482 26.08 -24.25 44.19
N THR A 483 27.03 -23.38 43.76
CA THR A 483 28.49 -23.66 43.76
C THR A 483 29.34 -22.44 43.36
N ASP A 484 29.99 -21.85 44.37
CA ASP A 484 31.41 -21.47 44.57
C ASP A 484 32.26 -20.73 43.49
N VAL A 485 32.59 -19.44 43.71
CA VAL A 485 33.82 -18.77 44.28
C VAL A 485 34.89 -18.49 43.19
N VAL A 486 35.57 -17.33 43.01
CA VAL A 486 36.44 -16.46 43.84
C VAL A 486 36.55 -15.08 43.12
N GLU A 487 36.51 -13.89 43.74
CA GLU A 487 37.64 -13.19 44.40
C GLU A 487 37.19 -12.00 45.29
N THR A 488 37.58 -12.11 46.57
CA THR A 488 38.24 -11.15 47.47
C THR A 488 37.75 -9.70 47.67
N GLN A 489 37.36 -9.45 48.93
CA GLN A 489 36.95 -8.20 49.61
C GLN A 489 38.08 -7.18 49.80
N VAL A 490 37.72 -5.89 50.00
CA VAL A 490 37.93 -5.16 51.27
C VAL A 490 36.83 -4.11 51.45
N THR A 491 36.13 -4.15 52.59
CA THR A 491 35.17 -3.16 53.09
C THR A 491 35.79 -2.28 54.18
N CYS A 492 35.18 -1.10 54.42
CA CYS A 492 34.89 -0.49 55.73
C CYS A 492 34.17 0.86 55.48
N SER A 493 33.19 1.36 56.23
CA SER A 493 32.41 0.90 57.39
C SER A 493 31.47 2.04 57.82
N GLY A 494 30.23 1.73 58.26
CA GLY A 494 29.43 2.43 59.29
C GLY A 494 28.94 3.87 59.01
N GLU A 495 27.84 4.41 59.52
CA GLU A 495 26.77 4.08 60.50
C GLU A 495 25.64 5.13 60.25
N ALA A 496 24.37 4.77 60.10
CA ALA A 496 23.30 4.63 61.11
C ALA A 496 22.70 5.93 61.69
N ALA A 497 21.39 6.15 61.47
CA ALA A 497 20.33 6.54 62.43
C ALA A 497 19.03 6.92 61.67
N LYS A 498 17.95 6.11 61.62
CA LYS A 498 16.88 5.81 62.63
C LYS A 498 15.77 6.89 62.71
N TYR A 499 14.57 6.60 62.19
CA TYR A 499 13.28 6.22 62.89
C TYR A 499 12.40 7.46 63.19
N GLU A 500 11.07 7.49 63.25
CA GLU A 500 9.90 6.56 63.16
C GLU A 500 8.67 7.51 63.01
N THR A 501 7.74 7.30 62.07
CA THR A 501 6.43 6.60 62.20
C THR A 501 5.35 7.29 63.04
N TYR A 502 4.23 7.67 62.39
CA TYR A 502 2.82 7.62 62.85
C TYR A 502 1.97 7.66 61.56
N GLY A 503 0.89 6.93 61.31
CA GLY A 503 0.05 6.03 62.10
C GLY A 503 -1.42 6.19 61.67
N TYR A 504 -1.93 5.19 60.94
CA TYR A 504 -3.35 4.75 60.74
C TYR A 504 -4.37 5.56 59.89
N ASP A 505 -4.88 4.85 58.87
CA ASP A 505 -6.28 4.48 58.52
C ASP A 505 -7.44 5.38 59.02
N THR A 506 -8.60 5.54 58.36
CA THR A 506 -9.46 4.58 57.65
C THR A 506 -10.61 5.33 56.92
N VAL A 507 -11.06 4.78 55.78
CA VAL A 507 -12.47 4.52 55.40
C VAL A 507 -13.45 5.64 54.95
N ASN A 508 -13.93 5.42 53.71
CA ASN A 508 -15.26 5.63 53.08
C ASN A 508 -15.97 6.99 53.06
N GLY A 509 -16.45 7.31 51.85
CA GLY A 509 -17.75 7.97 51.62
C GLY A 509 -17.70 9.00 50.49
N GLY A 510 -18.22 8.67 49.30
CA GLY A 510 -18.58 9.67 48.29
C GLY A 510 -19.89 10.39 48.66
N PRO A 511 -20.66 10.93 47.69
CA PRO A 511 -20.33 11.53 46.39
C PRO A 511 -20.85 12.99 46.34
N LEU A 512 -21.00 13.56 45.12
CA LEU A 512 -21.77 14.78 44.75
C LEU A 512 -21.02 16.11 44.96
N ASP A 513 -21.13 17.15 44.13
CA ASP A 513 -21.68 17.40 42.78
C ASP A 513 -21.41 18.92 42.53
N TYR A 514 -21.51 19.36 41.27
CA TYR A 514 -21.68 20.76 40.81
C TYR A 514 -20.53 21.80 40.90
N ASP A 515 -20.07 22.13 39.69
CA ASP A 515 -20.11 23.44 39.02
C ASP A 515 -19.19 24.63 39.34
N GLU A 516 -18.88 25.26 38.20
CA GLU A 516 -18.55 26.65 37.90
C GLU A 516 -17.11 27.16 38.05
N GLU A 517 -16.51 27.32 36.85
CA GLU A 517 -15.87 28.54 36.34
C GLU A 517 -15.44 29.60 37.36
N PHE A 518 -14.20 30.09 37.25
CA PHE A 518 -13.98 31.51 37.00
C PHE A 518 -12.54 31.82 36.58
N HIS A 519 -12.44 32.54 35.46
CA HIS A 519 -11.27 33.26 34.97
C HIS A 519 -10.70 34.28 35.98
N LYS A 520 -9.37 34.45 35.97
CA LYS A 520 -8.61 35.72 36.10
C LYS A 520 -7.12 35.40 35.90
N SER A 521 -6.46 35.75 34.79
CA SER A 521 -6.01 37.07 34.31
C SER A 521 -5.01 37.81 35.22
N TYR A 522 -4.04 38.46 34.57
CA TYR A 522 -2.98 39.37 35.06
C TYR A 522 -1.66 38.70 35.48
N SER A 523 -0.48 39.25 35.23
CA SER A 523 0.03 40.31 34.33
C SER A 523 1.54 40.37 34.56
N ARG A 524 2.26 40.69 33.49
CA ARG A 524 3.69 41.02 33.43
C ARG A 524 4.14 42.06 34.47
N LYS A 525 5.43 42.02 34.83
CA LYS A 525 6.30 43.21 34.78
C LYS A 525 7.80 42.85 34.73
N ASP A 526 8.50 43.72 34.00
CA ASP A 526 9.90 43.73 33.55
C ASP A 526 10.95 43.96 34.65
N GLY A 527 12.23 43.72 34.29
CA GLY A 527 13.41 44.31 34.96
C GLY A 527 14.77 43.91 34.36
N SER A 528 15.37 44.82 33.58
CA SER A 528 16.76 44.88 33.05
C SER A 528 17.81 45.22 34.14
N VAL A 529 19.13 44.95 34.10
CA VAL A 529 20.26 45.50 33.28
C VAL A 529 21.63 44.87 33.70
N SER A 530 22.53 44.68 32.71
CA SER A 530 24.01 44.48 32.59
C SER A 530 25.01 44.32 33.78
N SER A 531 26.07 43.48 33.60
CA SER A 531 27.47 43.88 33.24
C SER A 531 28.55 42.74 33.27
N GLN A 532 29.33 42.66 32.18
CA GLN A 532 30.76 42.30 31.95
C GLN A 532 31.52 41.05 32.52
N GLU A 533 32.11 40.33 31.54
CA GLU A 533 33.48 39.76 31.40
C GLU A 533 33.96 38.42 32.02
N ASN A 534 34.29 37.50 31.08
CA ASN A 534 35.52 36.69 30.92
C ASN A 534 35.62 35.21 31.38
N ARG A 535 35.90 34.37 30.36
CA ARG A 535 36.72 33.13 30.27
C ARG A 535 36.12 31.74 30.56
N ASN A 536 36.05 30.96 29.46
CA ASN A 536 36.33 29.54 29.25
C ASN A 536 35.86 28.51 30.30
N LEU A 537 35.00 27.55 29.90
CA LEU A 537 35.34 26.14 29.64
C LEU A 537 34.06 25.31 29.40
N SER A 538 33.99 24.70 28.21
CA SER A 538 33.36 23.40 27.87
C SER A 538 32.28 22.82 28.81
N GLN A 539 31.00 22.85 28.40
CA GLN A 539 30.01 21.82 28.69
C GLN A 539 28.96 21.71 27.54
N PRO A 540 28.37 20.53 27.31
CA PRO A 540 27.52 20.25 26.15
C PRO A 540 26.14 20.89 26.30
N LEU A 541 25.57 21.36 25.19
CA LEU A 541 24.20 21.85 25.13
C LEU A 541 23.22 20.69 25.43
N ASP A 542 22.41 20.90 26.46
CA ASP A 542 21.26 20.08 26.80
C ASP A 542 20.29 19.93 25.63
N SER A 543 19.68 18.75 25.61
CA SER A 543 18.63 18.28 24.73
C SER A 543 17.49 19.28 24.57
N PHE A 544 17.28 19.76 23.34
CA PHE A 544 16.00 20.32 22.92
C PHE A 544 14.95 19.20 22.90
N GLU A 545 14.10 19.14 23.93
CA GLU A 545 12.84 18.38 23.87
C GLU A 545 11.88 19.08 22.90
N VAL A 546 11.75 18.52 21.69
CA VAL A 546 10.67 18.86 20.76
C VAL A 546 9.43 18.08 21.19
N MET A 547 8.70 18.58 22.18
CA MET A 547 7.31 18.20 22.43
C MET A 547 6.41 19.17 21.66
N GLY A 548 6.22 18.87 20.37
CA GLY A 548 5.19 19.52 19.57
C GLY A 548 3.81 18.97 19.95
N PHE A 549 2.96 19.82 20.51
CA PHE A 549 1.53 19.56 20.64
C PHE A 549 0.93 19.42 19.23
N LEU A 550 0.80 18.19 18.74
CA LEU A 550 -0.09 17.90 17.62
C LEU A 550 -1.53 18.05 18.13
N ASN A 551 -2.36 18.81 17.42
CA ASN A 551 -3.81 18.78 17.64
C ASN A 551 -4.28 17.31 17.54
N GLU A 552 -5.06 16.82 18.50
CA GLU A 552 -5.56 15.43 18.52
C GLU A 552 -6.36 15.06 17.26
N ASP A 553 -6.90 16.05 16.55
CA ASP A 553 -7.62 15.90 15.27
C ASP A 553 -6.70 15.72 14.03
N ASP A 554 -5.42 16.12 14.12
CA ASP A 554 -4.44 15.96 13.04
C ASP A 554 -3.61 14.68 13.13
N ASP A 555 -3.62 14.03 14.29
CA ASP A 555 -2.89 12.78 14.50
C ASP A 555 -3.61 11.58 13.87
N VAL A 556 -3.11 11.16 12.71
CA VAL A 556 -3.60 9.99 11.99
C VAL A 556 -2.93 8.68 12.41
N GLY A 557 -2.02 8.67 13.38
CA GLY A 557 -1.34 7.44 13.77
C GLY A 557 -0.09 7.15 12.92
N ARG A 558 0.45 5.94 13.08
CA ARG A 558 1.60 5.44 12.28
C ARG A 558 1.17 4.35 11.34
N PHE A 559 1.77 4.34 10.17
CA PHE A 559 1.38 3.45 9.07
C PHE A 559 2.58 2.66 8.57
N LEU A 560 2.36 1.37 8.33
CA LEU A 560 3.31 0.48 7.68
C LEU A 560 2.62 -0.28 6.56
N TYR A 561 3.36 -0.58 5.52
CA TYR A 561 3.00 -1.56 4.49
C TYR A 561 4.25 -2.31 4.03
N LEU A 562 4.07 -3.51 3.51
CA LEU A 562 5.20 -4.31 3.06
C LEU A 562 5.75 -3.77 1.74
N GLU A 563 7.03 -4.00 1.47
CA GLU A 563 7.59 -3.90 0.12
C GLU A 563 6.85 -4.80 -0.87
N GLY A 564 6.68 -6.05 -0.46
CA GLY A 564 5.84 -7.04 -1.11
C GLY A 564 5.68 -8.26 -0.21
N VAL A 565 4.79 -9.18 -0.56
CA VAL A 565 4.50 -10.33 0.31
C VAL A 565 5.61 -11.41 0.32
N GLU A 566 6.59 -11.28 -0.57
CA GLU A 566 7.79 -12.13 -0.60
C GLU A 566 8.99 -11.44 0.07
N TYR A 567 8.95 -10.10 0.19
CA TYR A 567 10.01 -9.27 0.76
C TYR A 567 9.44 -8.55 2.00
N MET A 568 9.63 -9.18 3.16
CA MET A 568 8.93 -8.86 4.39
C MET A 568 9.57 -7.67 5.13
N MET A 569 9.65 -6.52 4.46
CA MET A 569 10.25 -5.29 4.97
C MET A 569 9.20 -4.17 4.97
N TRP A 570 9.14 -3.42 6.07
CA TRP A 570 8.14 -2.38 6.26
C TRP A 570 8.60 -1.05 5.65
N CYS A 571 7.78 -0.48 4.79
CA CYS A 571 8.00 0.81 4.15
C CYS A 571 9.38 0.93 3.46
N THR A 572 9.80 -0.11 2.71
CA THR A 572 11.05 -0.04 1.95
C THR A 572 11.12 1.23 1.11
N TYR A 573 12.10 2.07 1.40
CA TYR A 573 12.01 3.50 1.16
C TYR A 573 12.41 3.88 -0.27
N ASP A 574 13.36 3.16 -0.84
CA ASP A 574 13.72 3.27 -2.25
C ASP A 574 12.60 2.80 -3.19
N VAL A 575 11.69 1.95 -2.71
CA VAL A 575 10.47 1.50 -3.40
C VAL A 575 9.32 2.48 -3.16
N HIS A 576 9.18 2.99 -1.93
CA HIS A 576 8.21 4.01 -1.55
C HIS A 576 8.30 5.25 -2.43
N PHE A 577 9.50 5.62 -2.91
CA PHE A 577 9.73 6.65 -3.92
C PHE A 577 8.81 6.56 -5.15
N TYR A 578 8.47 5.36 -5.58
CA TYR A 578 7.57 5.19 -6.73
C TYR A 578 6.10 5.21 -6.29
N ALA A 579 5.81 4.61 -5.14
CA ALA A 579 4.44 4.38 -4.66
C ALA A 579 3.80 5.58 -3.93
N SER A 580 4.61 6.47 -3.35
CA SER A 580 4.15 7.53 -2.44
C SER A 580 3.20 8.55 -3.08
N PHE A 581 3.18 8.66 -4.41
CA PHE A 581 2.18 9.48 -5.12
C PHE A 581 0.74 9.08 -4.77
N ALA A 582 0.46 7.78 -4.65
CA ALA A 582 -0.88 7.30 -4.30
C ALA A 582 -1.27 7.71 -2.87
N LEU A 583 -0.35 7.64 -1.91
CA LEU A 583 -0.60 8.06 -0.53
C LEU A 583 -0.70 9.58 -0.41
N LEU A 584 0.18 10.34 -1.08
CA LEU A 584 0.13 11.80 -1.06
C LEU A 584 -1.18 12.34 -1.62
N GLU A 585 -1.64 11.79 -2.75
CA GLU A 585 -2.86 12.25 -3.41
C GLU A 585 -4.13 11.87 -2.62
N LEU A 586 -4.19 10.66 -2.04
CA LEU A 586 -5.42 10.13 -1.45
C LEU A 586 -5.47 10.24 0.09
N PHE A 587 -4.32 10.14 0.75
CA PHE A 587 -4.19 10.14 2.21
C PHE A 587 -2.94 10.92 2.67
N PRO A 588 -2.83 12.23 2.36
CA PRO A 588 -1.62 13.02 2.58
C PRO A 588 -1.14 13.00 4.04
N LYS A 589 -2.05 13.01 5.03
CA LYS A 589 -1.64 12.90 6.45
C LYS A 589 -0.89 11.60 6.77
N ILE A 590 -1.22 10.48 6.11
CA ILE A 590 -0.50 9.21 6.26
C ILE A 590 0.90 9.32 5.63
N GLU A 591 0.99 9.88 4.42
CA GLU A 591 2.29 10.12 3.76
C GLU A 591 3.21 10.97 4.66
N LEU A 592 2.71 12.11 5.15
CA LEU A 592 3.49 13.00 6.03
C LEU A 592 3.89 12.31 7.34
N ALA A 593 3.08 11.38 7.87
CA ALA A 593 3.44 10.59 9.04
C ALA A 593 4.58 9.61 8.75
N ILE A 594 4.58 8.94 7.60
CA ILE A 594 5.68 8.08 7.14
C ILE A 594 6.96 8.92 6.98
N GLN A 595 6.88 10.09 6.34
CA GLN A 595 8.01 11.00 6.19
C GLN A 595 8.60 11.44 7.53
N ARG A 596 7.77 11.72 8.54
CA ARG A 596 8.23 12.03 9.90
C ARG A 596 8.92 10.83 10.57
N ASP A 597 8.44 9.61 10.35
CA ASP A 597 9.09 8.40 10.86
C ASP A 597 10.49 8.22 10.26
N PHE A 598 10.64 8.43 8.95
CA PHE A 598 11.95 8.41 8.30
C PHE A 598 12.83 9.59 8.73
N ALA A 599 12.30 10.80 8.89
CA ALA A 599 13.05 11.94 9.39
C ALA A 599 13.66 11.67 10.77
N LYS A 600 12.87 11.09 11.70
CA LYS A 600 13.37 10.66 13.01
C LYS A 600 14.50 9.63 12.88
N SER A 601 14.34 8.68 11.95
CA SER A 601 15.34 7.63 11.72
C SER A 601 16.69 8.17 11.23
N VAL A 602 16.71 9.20 10.37
CA VAL A 602 17.95 9.83 9.86
C VAL A 602 18.80 10.34 11.01
N LEU A 603 18.14 10.96 11.99
CA LEU A 603 18.80 11.60 13.13
C LEU A 603 19.27 10.59 14.19
N SER A 604 18.87 9.32 14.06
CA SER A 604 19.18 8.22 14.98
C SER A 604 20.28 7.29 14.46
N GLU A 605 20.92 6.58 15.40
CA GLU A 605 21.91 5.53 15.16
C GLU A 605 21.52 4.26 15.91
N ASP A 606 21.73 3.10 15.28
CA ASP A 606 21.66 1.79 15.93
C ASP A 606 23.02 1.09 15.81
N GLY A 607 23.78 1.16 16.89
CA GLY A 607 25.15 0.62 16.99
C GLY A 607 25.26 -0.90 16.95
N ARG A 608 24.14 -1.65 16.92
CA ARG A 608 24.16 -3.12 16.84
C ARG A 608 24.89 -3.57 15.58
N LYS A 609 25.68 -4.64 15.73
CA LYS A 609 26.45 -5.21 14.61
C LYS A 609 25.57 -6.15 13.79
N VAL A 610 25.62 -5.98 12.47
CA VAL A 610 24.91 -6.83 11.50
C VAL A 610 25.90 -7.33 10.47
N LYS A 611 25.72 -8.59 10.05
CA LYS A 611 26.49 -9.19 8.96
C LYS A 611 25.79 -8.93 7.64
N PHE A 612 26.49 -8.32 6.69
CA PHE A 612 25.98 -8.12 5.33
C PHE A 612 26.29 -9.36 4.48
N LEU A 613 25.27 -9.90 3.82
CA LEU A 613 25.33 -11.25 3.26
C LEU A 613 26.10 -11.31 1.94
N ALA A 614 26.04 -10.27 1.10
CA ALA A 614 26.72 -10.25 -0.19
C ALA A 614 28.24 -10.11 -0.03
N GLU A 615 28.69 -9.18 0.79
CA GLU A 615 30.11 -8.93 1.07
C GLU A 615 30.64 -9.95 2.10
N GLY A 616 29.86 -10.24 3.14
CA GLY A 616 30.22 -11.11 4.25
C GLY A 616 30.98 -10.41 5.38
N ASN A 617 31.09 -9.09 5.31
CA ASN A 617 31.62 -8.24 6.36
C ASN A 617 30.55 -7.95 7.43
N VAL A 618 30.96 -7.25 8.48
CA VAL A 618 30.10 -6.82 9.59
C VAL A 618 30.16 -5.31 9.68
N GLY A 619 29.00 -4.67 9.77
CA GLY A 619 28.88 -3.22 9.95
C GLY A 619 27.88 -2.84 11.02
N ILE A 620 27.56 -1.55 11.06
CA ILE A 620 26.58 -0.95 11.98
C ILE A 620 25.20 -1.09 11.33
N ARG A 621 24.18 -1.49 12.11
CA ARG A 621 22.81 -1.70 11.60
C ARG A 621 22.22 -0.44 10.98
N LYS A 622 22.35 0.70 11.64
CA LYS A 622 21.85 1.99 11.17
C LYS A 622 22.82 3.11 11.54
N VAL A 623 23.38 3.77 10.54
CA VAL A 623 24.31 4.90 10.70
C VAL A 623 23.53 6.22 10.74
N ARG A 624 23.92 7.16 11.60
CA ARG A 624 23.32 8.51 11.63
C ARG A 624 23.58 9.25 10.32
N GLY A 625 22.57 9.96 9.80
CA GLY A 625 22.63 10.68 8.53
C GLY A 625 22.30 9.83 7.30
N ALA A 626 22.49 8.51 7.34
CA ALA A 626 21.96 7.60 6.33
C ALA A 626 20.46 7.39 6.55
N ILE A 627 19.68 7.36 5.47
CA ILE A 627 18.29 6.90 5.48
C ILE A 627 18.29 5.36 5.65
N PRO A 628 17.47 4.79 6.54
CA PRO A 628 17.30 3.34 6.56
C PRO A 628 16.59 2.90 5.27
N HIS A 629 16.97 1.74 4.76
CA HIS A 629 16.30 1.08 3.66
C HIS A 629 14.84 0.78 3.98
N ASP A 630 14.56 0.31 5.19
CA ASP A 630 13.23 -0.06 5.66
C ASP A 630 13.07 0.21 7.15
N LEU A 631 11.82 0.32 7.60
CA LEU A 631 11.49 0.51 9.02
C LEU A 631 11.56 -0.78 9.83
N GLY A 632 12.07 -1.88 9.28
CA GLY A 632 12.28 -3.15 9.96
C GLY A 632 11.37 -4.27 9.49
N THR A 633 11.32 -5.36 10.27
CA THR A 633 10.42 -6.52 10.05
C THR A 633 9.76 -6.97 11.35
N HIS A 634 10.55 -7.28 12.38
CA HIS A 634 10.08 -7.94 13.61
C HIS A 634 9.82 -6.99 14.79
N ASP A 635 10.32 -5.77 14.71
CA ASP A 635 10.08 -4.67 15.66
C ASP A 635 10.16 -3.36 14.88
N PRO A 636 9.16 -3.06 14.04
CA PRO A 636 9.23 -1.92 13.16
C PRO A 636 9.41 -0.62 13.96
N TRP A 637 10.01 0.38 13.33
CA TRP A 637 10.40 1.68 13.91
C TRP A 637 11.54 1.65 14.93
N ASN A 638 11.76 0.54 15.63
CA ASN A 638 12.82 0.40 16.64
C ASN A 638 14.03 -0.39 16.10
N GLU A 639 13.80 -1.42 15.28
CA GLU A 639 14.82 -2.22 14.61
C GLU A 639 14.72 -2.09 13.10
N MET A 640 15.15 -0.92 12.61
CA MET A 640 15.20 -0.56 11.19
C MET A 640 16.32 -1.31 10.44
N ASN A 641 16.32 -1.23 9.11
CA ASN A 641 17.24 -1.96 8.23
C ASN A 641 17.16 -3.47 8.47
N ALA A 642 15.98 -4.05 8.26
CA ALA A 642 15.86 -5.50 8.22
C ALA A 642 16.58 -6.08 7.00
N TYR A 643 16.61 -5.33 5.88
CA TYR A 643 17.47 -5.66 4.76
C TYR A 643 18.94 -5.76 5.19
N ASN A 644 19.56 -6.90 4.90
CA ASN A 644 20.95 -7.17 5.27
C ASN A 644 21.75 -7.85 4.15
N ILE A 645 21.29 -7.80 2.90
CA ILE A 645 22.07 -8.33 1.77
C ILE A 645 23.31 -7.44 1.55
N HIS A 646 23.10 -6.13 1.41
CA HIS A 646 24.13 -5.11 1.29
C HIS A 646 24.09 -4.13 2.47
N ASP A 647 25.19 -3.40 2.68
CA ASP A 647 25.23 -2.26 3.61
C ASP A 647 24.55 -1.04 2.98
N THR A 648 23.30 -0.80 3.37
CA THR A 648 22.47 0.28 2.83
C THR A 648 22.90 1.67 3.28
N SER A 649 23.78 1.79 4.29
CA SER A 649 24.35 3.09 4.65
C SER A 649 25.26 3.66 3.55
N ASN A 650 25.76 2.80 2.66
CA ASN A 650 26.56 3.21 1.51
C ASN A 650 25.73 3.39 0.23
N TRP A 651 24.39 3.26 0.28
CA TRP A 651 23.56 3.40 -0.91
C TRP A 651 23.45 4.85 -1.36
N LYS A 652 23.50 5.06 -2.67
CA LYS A 652 23.59 6.40 -3.28
C LYS A 652 22.23 7.03 -3.62
N ASP A 653 21.14 6.26 -3.54
CA ASP A 653 19.80 6.71 -3.92
C ASP A 653 18.89 7.04 -2.72
N LEU A 654 19.04 6.36 -1.57
CA LEU A 654 18.13 6.50 -0.42
C LEU A 654 18.04 7.95 0.11
N ASN A 655 19.17 8.60 0.38
CA ASN A 655 19.19 9.98 0.87
C ASN A 655 18.63 10.97 -0.15
N PRO A 656 19.06 10.97 -1.44
CA PRO A 656 18.43 11.80 -2.46
C PRO A 656 16.91 11.57 -2.59
N LYS A 657 16.46 10.31 -2.58
CA LYS A 657 15.03 9.97 -2.63
C LYS A 657 14.26 10.50 -1.43
N PHE A 658 14.85 10.53 -0.25
CA PHE A 658 14.24 11.13 0.94
C PHE A 658 14.02 12.62 0.78
N VAL A 659 15.07 13.35 0.38
CA VAL A 659 14.98 14.80 0.18
C VAL A 659 13.94 15.15 -0.90
N LEU A 660 13.90 14.37 -1.97
CA LEU A 660 12.94 14.56 -3.07
C LEU A 660 11.49 14.31 -2.65
N GLN A 661 11.22 13.22 -1.93
CA GLN A 661 9.88 12.93 -1.43
C GLN A 661 9.42 13.98 -0.41
N VAL A 662 10.25 14.29 0.58
CA VAL A 662 9.95 15.33 1.58
C VAL A 662 9.65 16.67 0.92
N TYR A 663 10.45 17.10 -0.05
CA TYR A 663 10.20 18.36 -0.74
C TYR A 663 8.92 18.33 -1.57
N ARG A 664 8.66 17.26 -2.32
CA ARG A 664 7.42 17.08 -3.10
C ARG A 664 6.21 17.22 -2.18
N ASP A 665 6.22 16.52 -1.04
CA ASP A 665 5.09 16.48 -0.12
C ASP A 665 4.89 17.83 0.57
N PHE A 666 5.98 18.47 0.97
CA PHE A 666 5.98 19.84 1.51
C PHE A 666 5.42 20.85 0.49
N ALA A 667 5.89 20.82 -0.76
CA ALA A 667 5.44 21.72 -1.82
C ALA A 667 3.98 21.47 -2.22
N ALA A 668 3.55 20.22 -2.24
CA ALA A 668 2.18 19.84 -2.59
C ALA A 668 1.16 20.23 -1.52
N THR A 669 1.51 20.08 -0.24
CA THR A 669 0.61 20.33 0.89
C THR A 669 0.68 21.76 1.40
N GLY A 670 1.82 22.45 1.20
CA GLY A 670 2.08 23.77 1.78
C GLY A 670 2.23 23.74 3.31
N ASP A 671 2.40 22.56 3.92
CA ASP A 671 2.47 22.39 5.37
C ASP A 671 3.83 22.84 5.92
N MET A 672 3.92 24.10 6.35
CA MET A 672 5.13 24.64 6.99
C MET A 672 5.48 23.94 8.30
N SER A 673 4.53 23.38 9.04
CA SER A 673 4.83 22.67 10.28
C SER A 673 5.59 21.38 9.96
N PHE A 674 5.10 20.60 9.00
CA PHE A 674 5.81 19.45 8.46
C PHE A 674 7.20 19.82 7.95
N GLY A 675 7.31 20.89 7.15
CA GLY A 675 8.58 21.35 6.61
C GLY A 675 9.61 21.68 7.70
N VAL A 676 9.20 22.33 8.79
CA VAL A 676 10.06 22.63 9.94
C VAL A 676 10.44 21.36 10.71
N ASP A 677 9.49 20.44 10.92
CA ASP A 677 9.72 19.18 11.66
C ASP A 677 10.82 18.33 11.01
N VAL A 678 10.81 18.22 9.68
CA VAL A 678 11.69 17.30 8.94
C VAL A 678 12.98 17.97 8.44
N TRP A 679 13.07 19.30 8.44
CA TRP A 679 14.23 20.03 7.91
C TRP A 679 15.59 19.58 8.49
N PRO A 680 15.73 19.36 9.82
CA PRO A 680 17.01 18.89 10.37
C PRO A 680 17.46 17.55 9.78
N ALA A 681 16.52 16.65 9.51
CA ALA A 681 16.81 15.36 8.87
C ALA A 681 17.20 15.54 7.41
N VAL A 682 16.49 16.39 6.65
CA VAL A 682 16.82 16.72 5.24
C VAL A 682 18.25 17.23 5.14
N ARG A 683 18.62 18.21 5.98
CA ARG A 683 19.96 18.76 6.01
C ARG A 683 21.01 17.70 6.37
N THR A 684 20.77 16.92 7.42
CA THR A 684 21.70 15.86 7.85
C THR A 684 21.89 14.81 6.75
N ALA A 685 20.83 14.45 6.03
CA ALA A 685 20.89 13.50 4.91
C ALA A 685 21.71 14.04 3.74
N MET A 686 21.58 15.33 3.42
CA MET A 686 22.40 15.98 2.39
C MET A 686 23.87 16.07 2.80
N GLU A 687 24.16 16.51 4.02
CA GLU A 687 25.53 16.58 4.56
C GLU A 687 26.19 15.19 4.61
N TYR A 688 25.43 14.13 4.87
CA TYR A 688 25.93 12.75 4.84
C TYR A 688 26.38 12.32 3.43
N MET A 689 25.73 12.80 2.37
CA MET A 689 26.05 12.40 1.00
C MET A 689 27.37 12.99 0.50
N GLU A 690 27.87 14.07 1.11
CA GLU A 690 29.13 14.74 0.74
C GLU A 690 30.34 13.79 0.79
N GLN A 691 30.30 12.72 1.60
CA GLN A 691 31.39 11.75 1.68
C GLN A 691 31.58 10.91 0.41
N PHE A 692 30.58 10.91 -0.47
CA PHE A 692 30.58 10.11 -1.71
C PHE A 692 31.03 10.91 -2.93
N ASP A 693 31.34 12.19 -2.78
CA ASP A 693 32.02 13.03 -3.77
C ASP A 693 33.53 12.95 -3.52
N ARG A 694 34.22 12.09 -4.27
CA ARG A 694 35.63 11.76 -4.04
C ARG A 694 36.59 12.51 -4.93
N ASP A 695 36.10 13.07 -6.03
CA ASP A 695 36.89 13.87 -6.97
C ASP A 695 36.59 15.38 -6.92
N ASP A 696 35.72 15.81 -5.98
CA ASP A 696 35.35 17.21 -5.69
C ASP A 696 34.74 17.92 -6.91
N ASP A 697 34.06 17.16 -7.77
CA ASP A 697 33.35 17.68 -8.94
C ASP A 697 31.87 18.01 -8.64
N GLY A 698 31.42 17.74 -7.40
CA GLY A 698 30.07 17.98 -6.93
C GLY A 698 29.12 16.80 -7.11
N LEU A 699 29.54 15.69 -7.73
CA LEU A 699 28.74 14.48 -7.92
C LEU A 699 29.08 13.41 -6.89
N ILE A 700 28.20 12.40 -6.81
CA ILE A 700 28.42 11.24 -5.94
C ILE A 700 28.80 10.03 -6.80
N GLU A 701 29.82 9.27 -6.39
CA GLU A 701 30.27 8.08 -7.11
C GLU A 701 29.68 6.78 -6.55
N ASN A 702 29.14 5.94 -7.42
CA ASN A 702 28.84 4.54 -7.13
C ASN A 702 30.12 3.69 -7.06
N ASP A 703 30.11 2.69 -6.17
CA ASP A 703 31.32 2.02 -5.67
C ASP A 703 31.74 0.74 -6.42
N GLY A 704 31.12 0.43 -7.56
CA GLY A 704 31.40 -0.84 -8.27
C GLY A 704 30.76 -2.05 -7.61
N PHE A 705 29.74 -1.84 -6.77
CA PHE A 705 28.79 -2.87 -6.29
C PHE A 705 27.35 -2.33 -6.38
N PRO A 706 26.32 -3.16 -6.20
CA PRO A 706 24.93 -2.67 -6.17
C PRO A 706 24.65 -1.85 -4.90
N ASP A 707 24.75 -0.53 -5.03
CA ASP A 707 24.60 0.46 -3.95
C ASP A 707 23.39 1.37 -4.19
N GLN A 708 22.29 0.81 -4.68
CA GLN A 708 21.00 1.47 -4.95
C GLN A 708 19.89 0.43 -5.20
N THR A 709 18.63 0.88 -5.40
CA THR A 709 17.42 0.02 -5.56
C THR A 709 17.53 -1.16 -6.54
N TYR A 710 18.29 -1.01 -7.62
CA TYR A 710 18.72 -2.12 -8.51
C TYR A 710 19.84 -2.91 -7.83
N ASP A 711 19.49 -3.57 -6.73
CA ASP A 711 20.38 -4.18 -5.73
C ASP A 711 21.19 -5.40 -6.21
N THR A 712 21.11 -5.74 -7.50
CA THR A 712 22.01 -6.71 -8.14
C THR A 712 22.70 -6.16 -9.38
N TRP A 713 22.29 -4.97 -9.87
CA TRP A 713 22.86 -4.33 -11.05
C TRP A 713 23.99 -3.36 -10.65
N THR A 714 25.21 -3.76 -10.92
CA THR A 714 26.41 -3.01 -10.55
C THR A 714 26.57 -1.73 -11.35
N VAL A 715 27.07 -0.68 -10.68
CA VAL A 715 27.32 0.66 -11.22
C VAL A 715 28.74 1.09 -10.84
N HIS A 716 29.46 1.77 -11.73
CA HIS A 716 30.80 2.31 -11.45
C HIS A 716 30.91 3.81 -11.71
N GLY A 717 31.41 4.57 -10.72
CA GLY A 717 31.57 6.02 -10.85
C GLY A 717 30.22 6.73 -10.86
N VAL A 718 30.08 7.80 -11.63
CA VAL A 718 28.82 8.56 -11.69
C VAL A 718 27.82 7.78 -12.55
N SER A 719 26.61 7.57 -12.05
CA SER A 719 25.50 6.99 -12.84
C SER A 719 24.47 8.00 -13.25
N ALA A 720 23.77 7.72 -14.36
CA ALA A 720 22.63 8.53 -14.76
C ALA A 720 21.54 8.52 -13.69
N TYR A 721 21.24 7.35 -13.10
CA TYR A 721 20.22 7.22 -12.07
C TYR A 721 20.56 8.00 -10.79
N CYS A 722 21.64 7.64 -10.08
CA CYS A 722 21.98 8.27 -8.80
C CYS A 722 22.41 9.73 -8.98
N GLY A 723 23.16 10.04 -10.04
CA GLY A 723 23.55 11.41 -10.34
C GLY A 723 22.35 12.30 -10.67
N CYS A 724 21.36 11.82 -11.44
CA CYS A 724 20.15 12.59 -11.71
C CYS A 724 19.34 12.84 -10.43
N LEU A 725 19.21 11.83 -9.55
CA LEU A 725 18.58 11.97 -8.24
C LEU A 725 19.32 12.98 -7.36
N TRP A 726 20.66 12.95 -7.36
CA TRP A 726 21.48 13.87 -6.58
C TRP A 726 21.33 15.33 -7.03
N LEU A 727 21.36 15.60 -8.34
CA LEU A 727 21.10 16.93 -8.88
C LEU A 727 19.72 17.45 -8.47
N ALA A 728 18.71 16.59 -8.56
CA ALA A 728 17.36 16.91 -8.12
C ALA A 728 17.30 17.21 -6.61
N ALA A 729 17.97 16.41 -5.79
CA ALA A 729 17.98 16.57 -4.33
C ALA A 729 18.69 17.87 -3.91
N LEU A 730 19.81 18.24 -4.55
CA LEU A 730 20.47 19.53 -4.33
C LEU A 730 19.53 20.71 -4.61
N GLN A 731 18.78 20.65 -5.71
CA GLN A 731 17.82 21.69 -6.06
C GLN A 731 16.62 21.74 -5.11
N ALA A 732 16.09 20.58 -4.72
CA ALA A 732 14.99 20.47 -3.75
C ALA A 732 15.40 20.96 -2.36
N ALA A 733 16.57 20.55 -1.87
CA ALA A 733 17.14 21.03 -0.62
C ALA A 733 17.35 22.54 -0.63
N ALA A 734 17.88 23.11 -1.72
CA ALA A 734 18.06 24.55 -1.83
C ALA A 734 16.72 25.32 -1.77
N ALA A 735 15.70 24.82 -2.46
CA ALA A 735 14.37 25.41 -2.47
C ALA A 735 13.69 25.31 -1.09
N MET A 736 13.80 24.16 -0.43
CA MET A 736 13.25 23.93 0.91
C MET A 736 13.96 24.79 1.95
N ALA A 737 15.29 24.79 1.96
CA ALA A 737 16.14 25.57 2.86
C ALA A 737 15.75 27.05 2.86
N TYR A 738 15.56 27.61 1.67
CA TYR A 738 15.15 29.00 1.51
C TYR A 738 13.77 29.28 2.14
N GLN A 739 12.81 28.37 1.98
CA GLN A 739 11.44 28.51 2.51
C GLN A 739 11.38 28.36 4.04
N VAL A 740 12.15 27.42 4.61
CA VAL A 740 12.22 27.21 6.07
C VAL A 740 13.17 28.18 6.78
N GLY A 741 13.96 28.97 6.03
CA GLY A 741 14.78 30.06 6.54
C GLY A 741 16.29 29.82 6.63
N ASP A 742 16.78 28.64 6.24
CA ASP A 742 18.22 28.30 6.18
C ASP A 742 18.86 28.80 4.87
N LYS A 743 18.99 30.13 4.74
CA LYS A 743 19.49 30.77 3.52
C LYS A 743 20.94 30.42 3.18
N PHE A 744 21.77 30.12 4.19
CA PHE A 744 23.16 29.75 3.98
C PHE A 744 23.25 28.37 3.30
N PHE A 745 22.53 27.39 3.84
CA PHE A 745 22.49 26.06 3.23
C PHE A 745 21.85 26.09 1.84
N ALA A 746 20.84 26.96 1.63
CA ALA A 746 20.26 27.17 0.31
C ALA A 746 21.30 27.57 -0.76
N GLU A 747 22.20 28.50 -0.44
CA GLU A 747 23.28 28.92 -1.35
C GLU A 747 24.32 27.80 -1.55
N LEU A 748 24.66 27.05 -0.50
CA LEU A 748 25.61 25.95 -0.58
C LEU A 748 25.13 24.88 -1.57
N CYS A 749 23.90 24.39 -1.40
CA CYS A 749 23.31 23.40 -2.30
C CYS A 749 23.20 23.92 -3.73
N LYS A 750 22.87 25.21 -3.91
CA LYS A 750 22.79 25.84 -5.23
C LYS A 750 24.15 25.86 -5.94
N ASN A 751 25.21 26.28 -5.26
CA ASN A 751 26.54 26.34 -5.87
C ASN A 751 27.03 24.96 -6.28
N LYS A 752 26.82 23.96 -5.41
CA LYS A 752 27.13 22.57 -5.73
C LYS A 752 26.29 22.04 -6.89
N PHE A 753 25.00 22.35 -6.94
CA PHE A 753 24.13 21.98 -8.07
C PHE A 753 24.67 22.46 -9.43
N VAL A 754 25.13 23.72 -9.50
CA VAL A 754 25.67 24.28 -10.76
C VAL A 754 26.92 23.54 -11.21
N GLN A 755 27.84 23.26 -10.28
CA GLN A 755 29.07 22.51 -10.54
C GLN A 755 28.75 21.07 -10.97
N ALA A 756 27.98 20.34 -10.15
CA ALA A 756 27.61 18.95 -10.34
C ALA A 756 26.86 18.74 -11.66
N LYS A 757 25.94 19.65 -12.02
CA LYS A 757 25.20 19.56 -13.28
C LYS A 757 26.12 19.63 -14.50
N SER A 758 27.10 20.54 -14.47
CA SER A 758 28.08 20.66 -15.56
C SER A 758 28.89 19.38 -15.71
N ALA A 759 29.39 18.83 -14.60
CA ALA A 759 30.14 17.58 -14.59
C ALA A 759 29.30 16.38 -15.04
N PHE A 760 28.02 16.32 -14.67
CA PHE A 760 27.11 15.24 -15.03
C PHE A 760 26.88 15.19 -16.54
N GLU A 761 26.61 16.35 -17.14
CA GLU A 761 26.44 16.45 -18.58
C GLU A 761 27.73 16.09 -19.33
N GLU A 762 28.89 16.55 -18.86
CA GLU A 762 30.19 16.21 -19.46
C GLU A 762 30.50 14.70 -19.41
N LYS A 763 30.28 14.07 -18.24
CA LYS A 763 30.60 12.66 -18.00
C LYS A 763 29.65 11.70 -18.73
N LEU A 764 28.34 12.02 -18.84
CA LEU A 764 27.31 11.04 -19.21
C LEU A 764 26.54 11.35 -20.50
N TRP A 765 26.41 12.60 -20.92
CA TRP A 765 25.63 12.94 -22.12
C TRP A 765 26.38 12.51 -23.38
N ASN A 766 25.81 11.56 -24.14
CA ASN A 766 26.46 11.03 -25.35
C ASN A 766 25.96 11.64 -26.67
N GLY A 767 25.14 12.70 -26.60
CA GLY A 767 24.51 13.34 -27.76
C GLY A 767 23.10 12.84 -28.08
N SER A 768 22.63 11.75 -27.45
CA SER A 768 21.28 11.21 -27.64
C SER A 768 20.57 10.86 -26.33
N TYR A 769 21.29 10.33 -25.34
CA TYR A 769 20.78 9.95 -24.03
C TYR A 769 21.93 10.00 -23.01
N PHE A 770 21.65 9.77 -21.73
CA PHE A 770 22.69 9.66 -20.70
C PHE A 770 23.17 8.21 -20.59
N ASN A 771 24.48 8.00 -20.67
CA ASN A 771 25.09 6.68 -20.44
C ASN A 771 24.70 6.16 -19.05
N TYR A 772 24.56 4.83 -18.92
CA TYR A 772 24.20 4.17 -17.66
C TYR A 772 25.14 4.60 -16.51
N ASP A 773 26.45 4.54 -16.75
CA ASP A 773 27.47 5.04 -15.82
C ASP A 773 28.70 5.59 -16.56
N SER A 774 29.57 6.26 -15.81
CA SER A 774 30.85 6.81 -16.29
C SER A 774 31.96 5.76 -16.33
N GLY A 775 31.64 4.49 -16.10
CA GLY A 775 32.58 3.39 -16.14
C GLY A 775 33.03 3.01 -17.55
N SER A 776 33.83 1.96 -17.63
CA SER A 776 34.34 1.41 -18.88
C SER A 776 33.83 -0.02 -19.16
N SER A 777 32.78 -0.46 -18.45
CA SER A 777 32.24 -1.80 -18.62
C SER A 777 31.43 -1.90 -19.92
N SER A 778 31.07 -3.13 -20.31
CA SER A 778 30.24 -3.34 -21.51
C SER A 778 28.83 -2.77 -21.38
N ASN A 779 28.32 -2.59 -20.17
CA ASN A 779 27.00 -2.01 -19.89
C ASN A 779 27.04 -0.50 -19.57
N SER A 780 28.21 0.14 -19.46
CA SER A 780 28.30 1.60 -19.20
C SER A 780 27.53 2.44 -20.22
N LYS A 781 27.35 1.94 -21.46
CA LYS A 781 26.57 2.61 -22.52
C LYS A 781 25.12 2.13 -22.64
N SER A 782 24.67 1.24 -21.75
CA SER A 782 23.29 0.75 -21.77
C SER A 782 22.30 1.91 -21.57
N ILE A 783 21.17 1.83 -22.25
CA ILE A 783 20.04 2.75 -22.10
C ILE A 783 19.22 2.22 -20.92
N GLN A 784 19.33 2.89 -19.78
CA GLN A 784 18.52 2.59 -18.61
C GLN A 784 17.15 3.26 -18.73
N ALA A 785 16.08 2.52 -18.46
CA ALA A 785 14.72 3.07 -18.49
C ALA A 785 14.56 4.23 -17.50
N ASP A 786 15.14 4.11 -16.32
CA ASP A 786 14.98 5.07 -15.21
C ASP A 786 16.06 6.16 -15.14
N GLN A 787 16.82 6.37 -16.22
CA GLN A 787 17.98 7.29 -16.24
C GLN A 787 17.64 8.76 -15.90
N LEU A 788 16.35 9.12 -15.89
CA LEU A 788 15.83 10.47 -15.62
C LEU A 788 14.93 10.54 -14.37
N ALA A 789 15.09 9.62 -13.40
CA ALA A 789 14.28 9.59 -12.18
C ALA A 789 14.28 10.91 -11.37
N GLY A 790 15.41 11.62 -11.30
CA GLY A 790 15.47 12.94 -10.66
C GLY A 790 14.74 14.03 -11.46
N GLN A 791 14.79 13.97 -12.79
CA GLN A 791 14.06 14.88 -13.68
C GLN A 791 12.54 14.68 -13.57
N TRP A 792 12.09 13.43 -13.38
CA TRP A 792 10.69 13.13 -13.07
C TRP A 792 10.24 13.85 -11.80
N TYR A 793 11.03 13.72 -10.73
CA TYR A 793 10.66 14.26 -9.42
C TYR A 793 10.72 15.79 -9.36
N THR A 794 11.69 16.44 -10.01
CA THR A 794 11.72 17.90 -10.12
C THR A 794 10.48 18.44 -10.81
N ALA A 795 10.12 17.87 -11.96
CA ALA A 795 8.92 18.25 -12.70
C ALA A 795 7.62 17.98 -11.91
N SER A 796 7.58 16.88 -11.14
CA SER A 796 6.45 16.54 -10.28
C SER A 796 6.29 17.44 -9.05
N SER A 797 7.35 18.18 -8.67
CA SER A 797 7.40 18.99 -7.45
C SER A 797 7.39 20.51 -7.72
N GLY A 798 7.25 20.93 -8.98
CA GLY A 798 7.28 22.34 -9.37
C GLY A 798 8.67 22.98 -9.41
N LEU A 799 9.73 22.16 -9.39
CA LEU A 799 11.11 22.64 -9.56
C LEU A 799 11.43 22.89 -11.03
N LEU A 800 12.47 23.69 -11.27
CA LEU A 800 12.95 23.93 -12.63
C LEU A 800 13.52 22.63 -13.24
N PRO A 801 13.38 22.41 -14.56
CA PRO A 801 14.00 21.28 -15.23
C PRO A 801 15.51 21.21 -14.99
N LEU A 802 16.02 20.01 -14.74
CA LEU A 802 17.45 19.75 -14.55
C LEU A 802 18.21 19.97 -15.85
N PHE A 803 17.64 19.56 -16.97
CA PHE A 803 18.27 19.62 -18.29
C PHE A 803 17.44 20.48 -19.26
N ASP A 804 18.03 20.84 -20.40
CA ASP A 804 17.26 21.46 -21.47
C ASP A 804 16.24 20.48 -22.09
N ASP A 805 15.20 21.05 -22.71
CA ASP A 805 14.08 20.30 -23.29
C ASP A 805 14.53 19.25 -24.33
N PHE A 806 15.62 19.54 -25.07
CA PHE A 806 16.16 18.62 -26.06
C PHE A 806 16.75 17.38 -25.38
N LYS A 807 17.60 17.52 -24.36
CA LYS A 807 18.18 16.37 -23.64
C LYS A 807 17.10 15.50 -22.98
N ILE A 808 16.08 16.12 -22.38
CA ILE A 808 14.96 15.41 -21.74
C ILE A 808 14.20 14.58 -22.78
N LYS A 809 13.68 15.23 -23.83
CA LYS A 809 12.87 14.56 -24.86
C LYS A 809 13.69 13.55 -25.65
N SER A 810 14.94 13.85 -25.98
CA SER A 810 15.82 12.91 -26.68
C SER A 810 16.05 11.63 -25.87
N SER A 811 16.31 11.76 -24.56
CA SER A 811 16.52 10.58 -23.69
C SER A 811 15.24 9.77 -23.53
N LEU A 812 14.10 10.41 -23.27
CA LEU A 812 12.81 9.73 -23.15
C LEU A 812 12.38 9.06 -24.47
N GLN A 813 12.59 9.73 -25.60
CA GLN A 813 12.33 9.15 -26.92
C GLN A 813 13.25 7.95 -27.16
N LYS A 814 14.52 8.00 -26.71
CA LYS A 814 15.43 6.86 -26.79
C LYS A 814 14.91 5.67 -25.99
N ILE A 815 14.47 5.90 -24.75
CA ILE A 815 13.87 4.86 -23.89
C ILE A 815 12.64 4.27 -24.56
N TYR A 816 11.75 5.11 -25.11
CA TYR A 816 10.57 4.64 -25.83
C TYR A 816 10.94 3.78 -27.04
N ASP A 817 11.80 4.28 -27.93
CA ASP A 817 12.16 3.58 -29.16
C ASP A 817 12.91 2.26 -28.91
N PHE A 818 13.67 2.18 -27.81
CA PHE A 818 14.49 1.01 -27.47
C PHE A 818 13.83 0.14 -26.41
N ASN A 819 13.81 0.60 -25.15
CA ASN A 819 13.40 -0.18 -24.00
C ASN A 819 11.92 -0.61 -24.06
N VAL A 820 11.08 0.13 -24.77
CA VAL A 820 9.65 -0.17 -24.95
C VAL A 820 9.41 -0.83 -26.31
N MET A 821 9.64 -0.11 -27.41
CA MET A 821 9.17 -0.54 -28.73
C MET A 821 9.93 -1.73 -29.31
N LYS A 822 11.23 -1.92 -28.98
CA LYS A 822 11.97 -3.12 -29.43
C LYS A 822 11.62 -4.38 -28.63
N VAL A 823 10.90 -4.25 -27.52
CA VAL A 823 10.50 -5.37 -26.66
C VAL A 823 9.02 -5.68 -26.89
N ARG A 824 8.75 -6.74 -27.67
CA ARG A 824 7.37 -7.18 -28.01
C ARG A 824 6.47 -6.04 -28.56
N GLY A 825 7.06 -5.04 -29.22
CA GLY A 825 6.31 -3.91 -29.78
C GLY A 825 5.66 -3.02 -28.71
N GLY A 826 6.26 -2.89 -27.52
CA GLY A 826 5.74 -2.08 -26.42
C GLY A 826 4.63 -2.74 -25.60
N ARG A 827 4.23 -3.97 -25.92
CA ARG A 827 3.09 -4.66 -25.27
C ARG A 827 3.35 -5.19 -23.87
N ILE A 828 4.56 -5.01 -23.31
CA ILE A 828 4.93 -5.58 -22.00
C ILE A 828 5.62 -4.61 -21.04
N GLY A 829 5.64 -3.30 -21.35
CA GLY A 829 6.31 -2.26 -20.55
C GLY A 829 7.75 -1.97 -20.98
N ALA A 830 8.50 -1.24 -20.16
CA ALA A 830 9.88 -0.85 -20.45
C ALA A 830 10.87 -1.82 -19.80
N VAL A 831 11.72 -2.47 -20.59
CA VAL A 831 12.84 -3.26 -20.03
C VAL A 831 13.88 -2.32 -19.40
N ASN A 832 14.41 -2.70 -18.23
CA ASN A 832 15.28 -1.83 -17.45
C ASN A 832 16.55 -1.41 -18.21
N GLY A 833 17.22 -2.34 -18.90
CA GLY A 833 18.46 -2.07 -19.63
C GLY A 833 18.40 -2.57 -21.08
N MET A 834 18.82 -1.71 -22.00
CA MET A 834 19.01 -2.08 -23.41
C MET A 834 20.31 -1.54 -23.97
N HIS A 835 21.08 -2.37 -24.66
CA HIS A 835 22.28 -1.93 -25.35
C HIS A 835 21.94 -1.02 -26.55
N PRO A 836 22.88 -0.13 -26.97
CA PRO A 836 22.64 0.79 -28.10
C PRO A 836 22.43 0.09 -29.45
N ASN A 837 22.82 -1.19 -29.56
CA ASN A 837 22.56 -2.04 -30.71
C ASN A 837 21.12 -2.61 -30.74
N GLY A 838 20.30 -2.32 -29.73
CA GLY A 838 18.91 -2.77 -29.61
C GLY A 838 18.74 -4.15 -28.99
N LYS A 839 19.79 -4.78 -28.45
CA LYS A 839 19.69 -6.02 -27.67
C LYS A 839 19.45 -5.69 -26.20
N VAL A 840 18.61 -6.48 -25.55
CA VAL A 840 18.38 -6.39 -24.10
C VAL A 840 19.69 -6.59 -23.35
N ASP A 841 19.91 -5.81 -22.31
CA ASP A 841 21.07 -5.95 -21.44
C ASP A 841 20.87 -7.18 -20.54
N GLU A 842 21.70 -8.20 -20.73
CA GLU A 842 21.69 -9.45 -19.94
C GLU A 842 22.89 -9.54 -18.98
N THR A 843 23.53 -8.40 -18.66
CA THR A 843 24.64 -8.38 -17.70
C THR A 843 24.22 -8.71 -16.27
N CYS A 844 22.96 -8.41 -15.93
CA CYS A 844 22.33 -8.67 -14.65
C CYS A 844 20.91 -9.24 -14.83
N MET A 845 20.37 -9.90 -13.81
CA MET A 845 18.96 -10.33 -13.82
C MET A 845 18.02 -9.12 -13.90
N GLN A 846 18.30 -8.04 -13.17
CA GLN A 846 17.45 -6.84 -13.15
C GLN A 846 17.50 -6.06 -14.45
N SER A 847 18.62 -6.10 -15.19
CA SER A 847 18.74 -5.35 -16.45
C SER A 847 17.81 -5.86 -17.55
N ARG A 848 17.45 -7.16 -17.52
CA ARG A 848 16.52 -7.80 -18.48
C ARG A 848 15.07 -7.86 -18.00
N GLU A 849 14.79 -7.37 -16.80
CA GLU A 849 13.44 -7.30 -16.26
C GLU A 849 12.70 -6.07 -16.76
N ILE A 850 11.38 -6.17 -16.80
CA ILE A 850 10.47 -5.03 -16.82
C ILE A 850 10.01 -4.82 -15.39
N TRP A 851 10.35 -3.68 -14.80
CA TRP A 851 9.79 -3.28 -13.52
C TRP A 851 8.50 -2.49 -13.76
N THR A 852 7.41 -2.98 -13.18
CA THR A 852 6.07 -2.43 -13.38
C THR A 852 6.01 -0.97 -12.94
N GLY A 853 6.50 -0.68 -11.74
CA GLY A 853 6.46 0.66 -11.18
C GLY A 853 7.43 1.65 -11.85
N VAL A 854 8.61 1.17 -12.29
CA VAL A 854 9.52 2.01 -13.09
C VAL A 854 8.88 2.38 -14.42
N THR A 855 8.20 1.44 -15.07
CA THR A 855 7.50 1.71 -16.34
C THR A 855 6.45 2.82 -16.18
N TYR A 856 5.67 2.81 -15.09
CA TYR A 856 4.73 3.89 -14.79
C TYR A 856 5.43 5.22 -14.45
N GLY A 857 6.55 5.20 -13.71
CA GLY A 857 7.36 6.39 -13.45
C GLY A 857 7.95 7.01 -14.72
N VAL A 858 8.42 6.19 -15.66
CA VAL A 858 8.87 6.62 -16.99
C VAL A 858 7.71 7.23 -17.78
N ALA A 859 6.53 6.60 -17.77
CA ALA A 859 5.35 7.15 -18.42
C ALA A 859 4.93 8.50 -17.80
N ALA A 860 4.97 8.65 -16.47
CA ALA A 860 4.71 9.92 -15.80
C ALA A 860 5.71 11.01 -16.23
N SER A 861 6.99 10.65 -16.36
CA SER A 861 8.04 11.54 -16.88
C SER A 861 7.76 11.99 -18.31
N MET A 862 7.29 11.07 -19.17
CA MET A 862 6.90 11.38 -20.55
C MET A 862 5.70 12.34 -20.60
N ILE A 863 4.69 12.17 -19.74
CA ILE A 863 3.56 13.11 -19.62
C ILE A 863 4.07 14.52 -19.28
N LEU A 864 4.94 14.64 -18.27
CA LEU A 864 5.51 15.92 -17.84
C LEU A 864 6.39 16.59 -18.92
N ALA A 865 6.96 15.80 -19.83
CA ALA A 865 7.72 16.27 -20.99
C ALA A 865 6.84 16.58 -22.23
N GLY A 866 5.51 16.41 -22.15
CA GLY A 866 4.58 16.60 -23.26
C GLY A 866 4.57 15.47 -24.29
N MET A 867 4.99 14.26 -23.91
CA MET A 867 5.06 13.04 -24.74
C MET A 867 3.93 12.06 -24.37
N GLU A 868 2.69 12.54 -24.31
CA GLU A 868 1.55 11.77 -23.79
C GLU A 868 1.28 10.46 -24.56
N GLU A 869 1.42 10.46 -25.89
CA GLU A 869 1.21 9.25 -26.71
C GLU A 869 2.20 8.14 -26.35
N GLN A 870 3.49 8.48 -26.25
CA GLN A 870 4.54 7.58 -25.82
C GLN A 870 4.28 7.10 -24.39
N ALA A 871 3.89 8.00 -23.49
CA ALA A 871 3.59 7.68 -22.09
C ALA A 871 2.50 6.61 -21.95
N PHE A 872 1.34 6.84 -22.59
CA PHE A 872 0.22 5.90 -22.51
C PHE A 872 0.55 4.59 -23.23
N THR A 873 1.31 4.61 -24.33
CA THR A 873 1.76 3.38 -24.99
C THR A 873 2.69 2.56 -24.10
N THR A 874 3.64 3.21 -23.41
CA THR A 874 4.55 2.56 -22.46
C THR A 874 3.79 1.92 -21.30
N ALA A 875 2.84 2.65 -20.70
CA ALA A 875 2.04 2.16 -19.58
C ALA A 875 0.99 1.10 -20.00
N GLU A 876 0.43 1.20 -21.21
CA GLU A 876 -0.51 0.20 -21.76
C GLU A 876 0.16 -1.17 -21.88
N GLY A 877 1.49 -1.24 -22.01
CA GLY A 877 2.24 -2.49 -21.95
C GLY A 877 2.07 -3.22 -20.61
N ILE A 878 2.01 -2.52 -19.49
CA ILE A 878 1.77 -3.11 -18.16
C ILE A 878 0.33 -3.62 -18.07
N PHE A 879 -0.64 -2.86 -18.55
CA PHE A 879 -2.03 -3.31 -18.65
C PHE A 879 -2.16 -4.56 -19.54
N THR A 880 -1.58 -4.53 -20.73
CA THR A 880 -1.66 -5.61 -21.71
C THR A 880 -1.06 -6.90 -21.15
N ALA A 881 0.12 -6.83 -20.55
CA ALA A 881 0.79 -7.99 -19.98
C ALA A 881 0.15 -8.47 -18.66
N GLY A 882 -0.22 -7.57 -17.76
CA GLY A 882 -0.65 -7.93 -16.40
C GLY A 882 -2.16 -8.09 -16.22
N TRP A 883 -2.95 -7.20 -16.82
CA TRP A 883 -4.37 -6.99 -16.50
C TRP A 883 -5.34 -7.43 -17.60
N SER A 884 -4.89 -7.49 -18.86
CA SER A 884 -5.73 -7.88 -19.99
C SER A 884 -6.06 -9.38 -19.99
N GLU A 885 -7.10 -9.76 -20.74
CA GLU A 885 -7.52 -11.15 -20.85
C GLU A 885 -6.48 -12.07 -21.51
N GLU A 886 -5.69 -11.53 -22.44
CA GLU A 886 -4.62 -12.23 -23.15
C GLU A 886 -3.28 -12.22 -22.39
N GLY A 887 -3.22 -11.50 -21.27
CA GLY A 887 -2.02 -11.31 -20.46
C GLY A 887 -1.66 -12.52 -19.58
N TYR A 888 -0.66 -12.33 -18.72
CA TYR A 888 -0.11 -13.34 -17.82
C TYR A 888 -0.98 -13.61 -16.59
N GLY A 889 -1.88 -12.70 -16.21
CA GLY A 889 -2.84 -12.90 -15.13
C GLY A 889 -2.42 -12.35 -13.77
N TYR A 890 -1.88 -11.13 -13.74
CA TYR A 890 -1.35 -10.48 -12.54
C TYR A 890 -2.33 -9.51 -11.85
N TRP A 891 -3.59 -9.43 -12.31
CA TRP A 891 -4.62 -8.60 -11.66
C TRP A 891 -4.71 -8.87 -10.15
N PHE A 892 -4.72 -7.81 -9.35
CA PHE A 892 -4.72 -7.85 -7.87
C PHE A 892 -3.55 -8.63 -7.25
N GLN A 893 -2.45 -8.78 -7.98
CA GLN A 893 -1.18 -9.35 -7.54
C GLN A 893 0.00 -8.83 -8.36
N SER A 894 -0.08 -7.59 -8.84
CA SER A 894 0.93 -6.93 -9.66
C SER A 894 2.32 -7.13 -9.05
N PRO A 895 3.27 -7.74 -9.79
CA PRO A 895 4.59 -8.01 -9.26
C PRO A 895 5.51 -6.78 -9.34
N GLU A 896 6.65 -6.85 -8.67
CA GLU A 896 7.77 -5.92 -8.90
C GLU A 896 8.17 -5.95 -10.37
N ALA A 897 8.39 -7.17 -10.88
CA ALA A 897 8.96 -7.36 -12.20
C ALA A 897 8.45 -8.60 -12.93
N TRP A 898 8.65 -8.60 -14.24
CA TRP A 898 8.62 -9.80 -15.07
C TRP A 898 9.69 -9.77 -16.16
N THR A 899 10.04 -10.95 -16.67
CA THR A 899 10.88 -11.09 -17.87
C THR A 899 10.04 -11.02 -19.16
N ILE A 900 10.71 -11.02 -20.32
CA ILE A 900 10.06 -11.01 -21.65
C ILE A 900 9.15 -12.23 -21.90
N ASP A 901 9.34 -13.30 -21.14
CA ASP A 901 8.54 -14.52 -21.19
C ASP A 901 7.33 -14.48 -20.23
N GLY A 902 7.17 -13.41 -19.45
CA GLY A 902 6.12 -13.28 -18.45
C GLY A 902 6.36 -14.14 -17.22
N HIS A 903 7.61 -14.35 -16.83
CA HIS A 903 7.92 -14.94 -15.54
C HIS A 903 8.11 -13.84 -14.50
N PHE A 904 7.36 -13.90 -13.40
CA PHE A 904 7.33 -12.83 -12.41
C PHE A 904 8.45 -12.95 -11.38
N ARG A 905 8.75 -11.83 -10.71
CA ARG A 905 9.48 -11.76 -9.44
C ARG A 905 8.67 -10.92 -8.45
N SER A 906 8.45 -11.44 -7.24
CA SER A 906 7.75 -10.77 -6.14
C SER A 906 6.34 -10.30 -6.48
N LEU A 907 5.33 -11.14 -6.27
CA LEU A 907 3.91 -10.77 -6.44
C LEU A 907 3.45 -9.82 -5.32
N ILE A 908 2.35 -9.10 -5.57
CA ILE A 908 1.73 -8.16 -4.61
C ILE A 908 2.81 -7.22 -4.09
N TYR A 909 3.17 -6.27 -4.95
CA TYR A 909 4.31 -5.40 -4.75
C TYR A 909 3.90 -3.93 -4.68
N MET A 910 4.68 -3.14 -3.93
CA MET A 910 4.38 -1.73 -3.65
C MET A 910 4.58 -0.82 -4.87
N ARG A 911 5.69 -1.01 -5.61
CA ARG A 911 6.12 -0.13 -6.71
C ARG A 911 5.05 0.16 -7.79
N PRO A 912 4.19 -0.80 -8.23
CA PRO A 912 3.10 -0.55 -9.18
C PRO A 912 2.16 0.62 -8.84
N LEU A 913 2.04 1.02 -7.56
CA LEU A 913 1.25 2.20 -7.16
C LEU A 913 1.69 3.50 -7.85
N SER A 914 2.89 3.54 -8.43
CA SER A 914 3.40 4.61 -9.28
C SER A 914 2.56 4.94 -10.52
N ILE A 915 1.57 4.13 -10.89
CA ILE A 915 0.54 4.57 -11.86
C ILE A 915 -0.15 5.88 -11.40
N TRP A 916 -0.23 6.12 -10.09
CA TRP A 916 -0.68 7.40 -9.53
C TRP A 916 0.30 8.54 -9.78
N GLY A 917 1.58 8.27 -10.05
CA GLY A 917 2.52 9.27 -10.56
C GLY A 917 2.13 9.78 -11.96
N MET A 918 1.47 8.95 -12.78
CA MET A 918 0.89 9.42 -14.05
C MET A 918 -0.33 10.31 -13.81
N GLN A 919 -1.21 9.93 -12.88
CA GLN A 919 -2.40 10.73 -12.54
C GLN A 919 -1.98 12.08 -11.96
N TRP A 920 -0.97 12.10 -11.10
CA TRP A 920 -0.31 13.29 -10.59
C TRP A 920 0.22 14.19 -11.72
N ALA A 921 0.91 13.62 -12.71
CA ALA A 921 1.42 14.37 -13.85
C ALA A 921 0.30 15.00 -14.70
N LEU A 922 -0.84 14.32 -14.83
CA LEU A 922 -2.03 14.80 -15.55
C LEU A 922 -2.81 15.86 -14.77
N SER A 923 -2.70 15.87 -13.44
CA SER A 923 -3.50 16.69 -12.53
C SER A 923 -2.68 17.30 -11.39
N LEU A 924 -1.56 17.94 -11.75
CA LEU A 924 -0.65 18.57 -10.80
C LEU A 924 -1.40 19.47 -9.80
N PRO A 925 -1.08 19.39 -8.48
CA PRO A 925 -1.72 20.21 -7.47
C PRO A 925 -1.65 21.70 -7.78
N LYS A 926 -2.71 22.43 -7.46
CA LYS A 926 -2.74 23.89 -7.58
C LYS A 926 -1.60 24.55 -6.82
N ALA A 927 -1.27 24.07 -5.62
CA ALA A 927 -0.15 24.58 -4.83
C ALA A 927 1.17 24.56 -5.62
N ILE A 928 1.40 23.53 -6.44
CA ILE A 928 2.58 23.40 -7.29
C ILE A 928 2.48 24.31 -8.53
N LEU A 929 1.31 24.36 -9.17
CA LEU A 929 1.10 25.17 -10.39
C LEU A 929 1.10 26.67 -10.12
N GLU A 930 0.54 27.08 -8.99
CA GLU A 930 0.36 28.46 -8.53
C GLU A 930 1.46 28.90 -7.57
N ALA A 931 2.35 27.98 -7.15
CA ALA A 931 3.55 28.33 -6.42
C ALA A 931 4.22 29.51 -7.13
N PRO A 932 4.62 30.56 -6.39
CA PRO A 932 5.36 31.63 -7.00
C PRO A 932 6.52 31.01 -7.76
N LYS A 933 6.55 31.19 -9.08
CA LYS A 933 7.77 31.00 -9.89
C LYS A 933 8.76 32.10 -9.52
N ILE A 934 8.97 32.31 -8.23
CA ILE A 934 10.12 32.98 -7.70
C ILE A 934 11.23 32.10 -8.19
N ASN A 935 11.94 32.61 -9.16
CA ASN A 935 13.14 32.01 -9.66
C ASN A 935 14.15 32.15 -8.51
N VAL A 936 14.07 31.27 -7.51
CA VAL A 936 14.96 31.27 -6.33
C VAL A 936 16.38 31.11 -6.85
N MET A 937 16.58 30.32 -7.91
CA MET A 937 17.85 30.24 -8.63
C MET A 937 18.27 31.60 -9.23
N ASP A 938 17.41 32.34 -9.95
CA ASP A 938 17.79 33.66 -10.49
C ASP A 938 17.88 34.80 -9.45
N ARG A 939 17.01 34.83 -8.42
CA ARG A 939 17.08 35.84 -7.34
C ARG A 939 18.34 35.68 -6.51
N ILE A 940 18.84 34.45 -6.38
CA ILE A 940 20.10 34.16 -5.71
C ILE A 940 21.29 34.40 -6.67
N LEU A 941 21.15 34.18 -7.98
CA LEU A 941 22.14 34.62 -8.98
C LEU A 941 22.25 36.16 -9.09
N LEU A 942 21.29 36.90 -8.52
CA LEU A 942 21.23 38.35 -8.47
C LEU A 942 21.32 38.87 -7.02
N SER A 943 22.46 38.64 -6.35
CA SER A 943 22.84 39.26 -5.06
C SER A 943 24.17 40.05 -5.25
N PRO A 944 24.41 41.18 -4.53
CA PRO A 944 24.85 42.46 -5.10
C PRO A 944 26.36 42.60 -5.38
N SER A 945 27.06 41.51 -5.66
CA SER A 945 28.50 41.50 -5.96
C SER A 945 28.84 42.03 -7.36
N THR A 946 27.86 42.09 -8.27
CA THR A 946 28.03 42.57 -9.65
C THR A 946 27.73 44.06 -9.84
N ARG A 947 27.54 44.84 -8.76
CA ARG A 947 27.38 46.30 -8.85
C ARG A 947 28.68 47.11 -8.87
N PHE A 948 29.84 46.47 -8.87
CA PHE A 948 31.13 47.16 -8.97
C PHE A 948 32.02 46.60 -10.09
N SER A 949 31.58 46.73 -11.35
CA SER A 949 32.50 46.75 -12.50
C SER A 949 31.84 47.27 -13.78
N LEU A 950 31.28 48.47 -13.76
CA LEU A 950 31.12 49.25 -14.99
C LEU A 950 31.25 50.74 -14.65
N GLY A 951 32.50 51.15 -14.51
CA GLY A 951 32.90 52.55 -14.48
C GLY A 951 32.76 53.17 -15.87
N GLU A 952 32.11 54.33 -15.86
CA GLU A 952 31.91 55.30 -16.93
C GLU A 952 33.05 55.42 -17.96
N THR A 953 32.69 55.39 -19.25
CA THR A 953 33.21 56.33 -20.25
C THR A 953 32.10 56.65 -21.26
N GLY A 954 31.29 57.65 -20.92
CA GLY A 954 30.28 58.21 -21.82
C GLY A 954 30.81 59.46 -22.52
N VAL A 955 30.86 59.46 -23.85
CA VAL A 955 30.84 60.69 -24.66
C VAL A 955 29.76 60.59 -25.74
N ARG A 956 28.65 61.27 -25.41
CA ARG A 956 27.61 61.95 -26.23
C ARG A 956 27.58 61.76 -27.76
N LYS A 957 26.36 61.50 -28.28
CA LYS A 957 25.73 62.33 -29.32
C LYS A 957 24.18 62.21 -29.36
N ILE A 958 23.54 63.23 -28.78
CA ILE A 958 22.36 64.03 -29.19
C ILE A 958 21.29 63.39 -30.10
N VAL A 959 20.05 63.40 -29.58
CA VAL A 959 18.75 63.18 -30.27
C VAL A 959 18.07 64.51 -30.63
N LYS A 960 17.27 64.54 -31.72
CA LYS A 960 16.00 65.29 -31.97
C LYS A 960 15.54 64.92 -33.40
N LYS A 961 14.27 64.77 -33.84
CA LYS A 961 12.88 65.07 -33.41
C LYS A 961 11.97 64.27 -34.40
N ALA A 962 10.94 63.50 -34.01
CA ALA A 962 9.53 63.85 -33.69
C ALA A 962 8.50 63.91 -34.86
N LYS A 963 7.49 63.01 -34.77
CA LYS A 963 6.03 63.08 -35.14
C LYS A 963 5.67 63.27 -36.64
N CYS A 964 4.66 62.63 -37.26
CA CYS A 964 3.23 62.48 -36.87
C CYS A 964 2.41 61.62 -37.88
N LEU A 965 1.30 61.00 -37.38
CA LEU A 965 -0.03 60.75 -38.00
C LEU A 965 -0.28 59.75 -39.16
N GLY A 966 -1.34 58.94 -39.00
CA GLY A 966 -2.12 58.35 -40.11
C GLY A 966 -2.86 57.03 -39.80
N THR A 967 -4.08 57.09 -39.25
CA THR A 967 -5.08 56.00 -39.20
C THR A 967 -5.71 55.73 -40.58
N THR A 968 -5.98 54.47 -40.97
CA THR A 968 -7.31 53.90 -41.34
C THR A 968 -7.26 52.61 -42.20
N ALA A 969 -8.18 51.69 -41.86
CA ALA A 969 -9.03 50.84 -42.72
C ALA A 969 -8.48 49.67 -43.59
N LEU A 970 -8.99 48.47 -43.24
CA LEU A 970 -9.64 47.43 -44.07
C LEU A 970 -8.94 46.78 -45.30
N SER A 971 -8.86 45.44 -45.23
CA SER A 971 -9.38 44.44 -46.19
C SER A 971 -8.38 43.37 -46.72
N CYS A 972 -8.70 42.11 -46.39
CA CYS A 972 -8.62 40.82 -47.11
C CYS A 972 -7.56 40.44 -48.16
N SER A 973 -7.26 39.12 -48.12
CA SER A 973 -6.62 38.19 -49.10
C SER A 973 -5.13 38.41 -49.39
N CYS A 974 -4.25 37.41 -49.36
CA CYS A 974 -4.35 35.95 -49.55
C CYS A 974 -3.67 35.15 -48.45
#